data_AF-A0A8B9JYG0-F1
#
_entry.id   AF-A0A8B9JYG0-F1
#
_cell.length_a   1.000
_cell.length_b   1.000
_cell.length_c   1.000
_cell.angle_alpha   90.00
_cell.angle_beta   90.00
_cell.angle_gamma   90.00
#
_symmetry.space_group_name_H-M   'P 1'
#
loop_
_entity.id
_entity.type
_entity.pdbx_description
1 polymer ?
#
loop_
_entity_poly.entity_id
_entity_poly.type
_entity_poly.pdbx_seq_one_letter_code
_entity_poly.pdbx_strand_id
1 'polypeptide(L)'
;MRLLLLAALFSCSCVRGGCEPKVVNIGAVLSQKRYEQVFKDAVAQANVVYGRDKFKLTAISVTHKANAIQMALSVCEDLISSQVYAILVTWFWGGGIMPPLTDCVPQSQAEKVLQFNQETNLTALLMEAKELEARVIILSASEEDAAAVYKTARFLNMTGSGYVWLVGEREMSGKALSEAPDGLIGLQLINGKNESAHISDAVAVVAQSIQELFEKENITEPPRGCVGNTNIWKTGPLFKRVLMSSKYPEGLTGRVEFNDDGDRKYAHYSILNYQKSRLIQVGIYNGTQVVLNKQRKIIWPGGETERPRGFQMSTRLKIVTIHQEPFVYVKPTMQDGTCREEYTPNGVLIKKVICTGPNETIPGNTTGTFMLAMCFTLPANWRCIHIYAVGIYICMIYNAEHFFNNEKSQNLRCVQTFDWYCILKYCVFLWFAGELYPFGRFKVNSEEEEEDALTLSSAMWFSWGVLLNSGIGEGAPRSFSARILGMVWAGFAMIIVASYTANLAAFLVLDRPEERITGINDPRLRNPSDKFIYATVKQSSVDIYFRRQVELSTMYRHMEKHNYESAAEAIQAVRDNKLHAFIWDSAVLEFEASQKCDLVTTGELFFRSGFGIGMRKDSPWKQNVSLAILSSHENGFMEDLDKTWVRYQECDSRSNAPATLTFENMAGVFMLVAGGIAAGIFLIFIEIAYKRLRGRQRLEEEPTAVPTHRHHGPAQPVRPVGQHCGVRHRKRERERERETERGREREKEKREREREKERENFLESTGKELCHCTHTQIHTHTHIKTLDLEHIFFRINLNEQFLLLFLFRLSISIVNITLLL
;
A
#
# COMPACT_ATOMS: atom_id res chain seq x y z
N MET A 1 103.42 25.07 51.94
CA MET A 1 102.88 23.82 51.36
C MET A 1 101.71 23.27 52.20
N ARG A 2 100.61 24.02 52.37
CA ARG A 2 99.42 23.59 53.17
C ARG A 2 98.07 23.65 52.42
N LEU A 3 97.97 24.27 51.25
CA LEU A 3 96.73 24.29 50.44
C LEU A 3 96.48 22.98 49.66
N LEU A 4 97.53 22.25 49.26
CA LEU A 4 97.40 21.07 48.39
C LEU A 4 96.76 19.84 49.07
N LEU A 5 96.79 19.74 50.41
CA LEU A 5 96.20 18.62 51.14
C LEU A 5 94.68 18.72 51.32
N LEU A 6 94.10 19.91 51.24
CA LEU A 6 92.65 20.10 51.35
C LEU A 6 91.91 19.75 50.05
N ALA A 7 92.55 19.94 48.89
CA ALA A 7 91.99 19.53 47.60
C ALA A 7 91.87 17.99 47.50
N ALA A 8 92.86 17.25 47.99
CA ALA A 8 92.88 15.79 47.93
C ALA A 8 91.78 15.11 48.77
N LEU A 9 91.36 15.74 49.88
CA LEU A 9 90.31 15.21 50.76
C LEU A 9 88.89 15.51 50.26
N PHE A 10 88.70 16.50 49.38
CA PHE A 10 87.39 16.76 48.75
C PHE A 10 87.17 15.95 47.46
N SER A 11 88.24 15.47 46.80
CA SER A 11 88.15 14.66 45.58
C SER A 11 87.80 13.18 45.80
N CYS A 12 87.84 12.68 47.05
CA CYS A 12 87.47 11.28 47.36
C CYS A 12 86.00 11.12 47.81
N SER A 13 85.20 12.19 47.74
CA SER A 13 83.74 12.17 47.95
C SER A 13 82.97 12.07 46.63
N CYS A 14 83.50 11.33 45.65
CA CYS A 14 82.69 10.79 44.55
C CYS A 14 81.72 9.76 45.13
N VAL A 15 80.59 10.25 45.64
CA VAL A 15 79.50 9.47 46.21
C VAL A 15 79.15 8.34 45.24
N ARG A 16 79.23 7.09 45.71
CA ARG A 16 78.58 5.94 45.06
C ARG A 16 77.07 6.10 45.20
N GLY A 17 76.51 7.04 44.45
CA GLY A 17 75.08 7.23 44.23
C GLY A 17 74.57 6.14 43.31
N GLY A 18 74.72 4.88 43.71
CA GLY A 18 74.01 3.79 43.08
C GLY A 18 72.53 4.07 43.22
N CYS A 19 71.80 4.10 42.11
CA CYS A 19 70.34 4.13 42.16
C CYS A 19 69.88 2.90 42.94
N GLU A 20 69.23 3.10 44.08
CA GLU A 20 68.57 2.00 44.77
C GLU A 20 67.44 1.50 43.84
N PRO A 21 67.49 0.22 43.40
CA PRO A 21 66.61 -0.25 42.32
C PRO A 21 65.16 -0.24 42.82
N LYS A 22 64.26 0.40 42.06
CA LYS A 22 62.85 0.50 42.42
C LYS A 22 62.25 -0.89 42.63
N VAL A 23 61.70 -1.14 43.81
CA VAL A 23 61.05 -2.43 44.13
C VAL A 23 59.66 -2.46 43.51
N VAL A 24 59.34 -3.54 42.79
CA VAL A 24 58.12 -3.69 42.01
C VAL A 24 57.46 -5.02 42.37
N ASN A 25 56.37 -4.95 43.14
CA ASN A 25 55.67 -6.14 43.61
C ASN A 25 54.78 -6.74 42.51
N ILE A 26 54.86 -8.05 42.33
CA ILE A 26 53.95 -8.86 41.49
C ILE A 26 53.18 -9.80 42.42
N GLY A 27 51.85 -9.76 42.32
CA GLY A 27 50.94 -10.62 43.07
C GLY A 27 50.65 -11.93 42.33
N ALA A 28 50.37 -13.00 43.08
CA ALA A 28 49.78 -14.22 42.55
C ALA A 28 48.74 -14.83 43.49
N VAL A 29 47.60 -15.27 42.93
CA VAL A 29 46.61 -16.11 43.59
C VAL A 29 46.76 -17.53 43.03
N LEU A 30 47.28 -18.44 43.87
CA LEU A 30 47.74 -19.75 43.44
C LEU A 30 46.83 -20.87 43.94
N SER A 31 46.57 -21.86 43.08
CA SER A 31 45.69 -23.00 43.37
C SER A 31 46.21 -23.90 44.49
N GLN A 32 47.54 -24.04 44.60
CA GLN A 32 48.23 -24.90 45.57
C GLN A 32 49.55 -24.26 46.01
N LYS A 33 49.91 -24.45 47.29
CA LYS A 33 51.16 -23.91 47.85
C LYS A 33 52.44 -24.39 47.15
N ARG A 34 52.42 -25.54 46.45
CA ARG A 34 53.57 -26.00 45.64
C ARG A 34 53.98 -25.01 44.55
N TYR A 35 53.04 -24.24 44.01
CA TYR A 35 53.30 -23.26 42.95
C TYR A 35 53.86 -21.93 43.50
N GLU A 36 53.82 -21.70 44.82
CA GLU A 36 54.45 -20.54 45.45
C GLU A 36 55.95 -20.51 45.17
N GLN A 37 56.62 -21.67 45.22
CA GLN A 37 58.03 -21.77 44.88
C GLN A 37 58.26 -21.55 43.38
N VAL A 38 57.46 -22.18 42.51
CA VAL A 38 57.53 -21.99 41.04
C VAL A 38 57.38 -20.51 40.65
N PHE A 39 56.47 -19.78 41.29
CA PHE A 39 56.27 -18.35 41.07
C PHE A 39 57.47 -17.52 41.56
N LYS A 40 58.02 -17.83 42.74
CA LYS A 40 59.23 -17.17 43.27
C LYS A 40 60.46 -17.43 42.39
N ASP A 41 60.64 -18.65 41.90
CA ASP A 41 61.73 -19.05 41.01
C ASP A 41 61.59 -18.35 39.64
N ALA A 42 60.37 -18.27 39.09
CA ALA A 42 60.09 -17.53 37.85
C ALA A 42 60.37 -16.02 38.01
N VAL A 43 60.00 -15.41 39.14
CA VAL A 43 60.31 -13.99 39.43
C VAL A 43 61.82 -13.78 39.66
N ALA A 44 62.53 -14.74 40.25
CA ALA A 44 63.99 -14.71 40.36
C ALA A 44 64.66 -14.81 38.97
N GLN A 45 64.18 -15.70 38.10
CA GLN A 45 64.66 -15.81 36.72
C GLN A 45 64.38 -14.54 35.91
N ALA A 46 63.18 -13.95 36.04
CA ALA A 46 62.83 -12.69 35.38
C ALA A 46 63.67 -11.50 35.89
N ASN A 47 64.06 -11.49 37.17
CA ASN A 47 65.05 -10.53 37.68
C ASN A 47 66.42 -10.69 37.02
N VAL A 48 66.88 -11.92 36.73
CA VAL A 48 68.18 -12.14 36.05
C VAL A 48 68.15 -11.65 34.59
N VAL A 49 67.01 -11.75 33.90
CA VAL A 49 66.86 -11.35 32.49
C VAL A 49 66.56 -9.86 32.31
N TYR A 50 65.61 -9.33 33.09
CA TYR A 50 65.06 -7.97 32.92
C TYR A 50 65.44 -7.00 34.05
N GLY A 51 65.80 -7.51 35.23
CA GLY A 51 66.14 -6.74 36.43
C GLY A 51 67.54 -6.12 36.37
N ARG A 52 67.69 -5.08 35.55
CA ARG A 52 68.86 -4.19 35.55
C ARG A 52 68.80 -3.24 36.76
N ASP A 53 69.87 -2.48 37.01
CA ASP A 53 70.06 -1.54 38.13
C ASP A 53 68.95 -0.48 38.36
N LYS A 54 67.95 -0.41 37.48
CA LYS A 54 66.78 0.49 37.59
C LYS A 54 65.65 -0.05 38.48
N PHE A 55 65.40 -1.36 38.47
CA PHE A 55 64.27 -1.96 39.20
C PHE A 55 64.50 -3.42 39.59
N LYS A 56 63.77 -3.88 40.62
CA LYS A 56 63.82 -5.25 41.15
C LYS A 56 62.40 -5.76 41.39
N LEU A 57 62.07 -6.90 40.78
CA LEU A 57 60.78 -7.56 40.94
C LEU A 57 60.73 -8.35 42.26
N THR A 58 59.60 -8.32 42.95
CA THR A 58 59.36 -9.02 44.21
C THR A 58 58.06 -9.81 44.16
N ALA A 59 58.12 -11.09 44.57
CA ALA A 59 56.99 -12.03 44.48
C ALA A 59 56.18 -12.04 45.78
N ILE A 60 54.88 -11.77 45.69
CA ILE A 60 53.92 -11.87 46.80
C ILE A 60 52.77 -12.78 46.36
N SER A 61 52.36 -13.74 47.20
CA SER A 61 51.39 -14.76 46.77
C SER A 61 50.45 -15.20 47.87
N VAL A 62 49.18 -15.41 47.51
CA VAL A 62 48.11 -15.91 48.37
C VAL A 62 47.60 -17.25 47.80
N THR A 63 47.21 -18.19 48.66
CA THR A 63 46.56 -19.44 48.23
C THR A 63 45.05 -19.24 48.06
N HIS A 64 44.48 -19.82 47.01
CA HIS A 64 43.07 -19.67 46.66
C HIS A 64 42.13 -20.12 47.81
N LYS A 65 41.22 -19.23 48.25
CA LYS A 65 40.20 -19.51 49.29
C LYS A 65 38.88 -19.96 48.67
N ALA A 66 38.18 -20.88 49.32
CA ALA A 66 36.93 -21.46 48.79
C ALA A 66 35.75 -20.46 48.69
N ASN A 67 35.73 -19.43 49.54
CA ASN A 67 34.73 -18.37 49.49
C ASN A 67 35.30 -17.14 48.77
N ALA A 68 34.67 -16.72 47.67
CA ALA A 68 35.11 -15.58 46.85
C ALA A 68 35.18 -14.25 47.62
N ILE A 69 34.32 -14.03 48.62
CA ILE A 69 34.36 -12.82 49.48
C ILE A 69 35.61 -12.84 50.35
N GLN A 70 35.94 -13.98 50.95
CA GLN A 70 37.17 -14.15 51.74
C GLN A 70 38.43 -14.08 50.87
N MET A 71 38.35 -14.52 49.61
CA MET A 71 39.42 -14.37 48.62
C MET A 71 39.66 -12.89 48.32
N ALA A 72 38.61 -12.14 47.98
CA ALA A 72 38.69 -10.70 47.70
C ALA A 72 39.26 -9.89 48.88
N LEU A 73 38.87 -10.23 50.12
CA LEU A 73 39.45 -9.63 51.34
C LEU A 73 40.98 -9.84 51.39
N SER A 74 41.48 -11.08 51.22
CA SER A 74 42.94 -11.30 51.14
C SER A 74 43.62 -10.62 49.95
N VAL A 75 42.95 -10.46 48.81
CA VAL A 75 43.53 -9.68 47.70
C VAL A 75 43.73 -8.22 48.14
N CYS A 76 42.79 -7.65 48.89
CA CYS A 76 42.93 -6.31 49.48
C CYS A 76 43.98 -6.22 50.60
N GLU A 77 43.99 -7.20 51.51
CA GLU A 77 44.79 -7.21 52.74
C GLU A 77 46.24 -7.66 52.53
N ASP A 78 46.48 -8.67 51.68
CA ASP A 78 47.80 -9.27 51.47
C ASP A 78 48.51 -8.74 50.20
N LEU A 79 47.77 -8.51 49.10
CA LEU A 79 48.34 -8.13 47.81
C LEU A 79 48.29 -6.62 47.53
N ILE A 80 47.11 -5.99 47.57
CA ILE A 80 46.94 -4.58 47.19
C ILE A 80 47.53 -3.63 48.26
N SER A 81 47.54 -4.03 49.54
CA SER A 81 48.34 -3.40 50.60
C SER A 81 49.80 -3.20 50.20
N SER A 82 50.36 -4.18 49.48
CA SER A 82 51.75 -4.26 49.03
C SER A 82 52.01 -3.62 47.65
N GLN A 83 51.09 -2.83 47.10
CA GLN A 83 51.28 -2.12 45.82
C GLN A 83 51.67 -3.03 44.64
N VAL A 84 50.97 -4.15 44.47
CA VAL A 84 51.18 -5.04 43.32
C VAL A 84 50.80 -4.37 41.99
N TYR A 85 51.67 -4.50 40.99
CA TYR A 85 51.47 -3.92 39.64
C TYR A 85 50.61 -4.82 38.73
N ALA A 86 50.70 -6.13 38.95
CA ALA A 86 49.89 -7.15 38.29
C ALA A 86 49.57 -8.26 39.30
N ILE A 87 48.46 -8.97 39.09
CA ILE A 87 48.07 -10.14 39.87
C ILE A 87 47.82 -11.30 38.90
N LEU A 88 48.63 -12.36 38.99
CA LEU A 88 48.39 -13.62 38.29
C LEU A 88 47.36 -14.46 39.05
N VAL A 89 46.49 -15.20 38.37
CA VAL A 89 45.47 -16.06 39.02
C VAL A 89 45.44 -17.42 38.34
N THR A 90 45.64 -18.49 39.10
CA THR A 90 45.50 -19.88 38.63
C THR A 90 44.27 -20.54 39.27
N TRP A 91 43.43 -21.19 38.47
CA TRP A 91 42.19 -21.81 38.92
C TRP A 91 42.31 -23.34 39.01
N PHE A 92 41.63 -23.95 40.00
CA PHE A 92 41.71 -25.40 40.26
C PHE A 92 40.57 -26.22 39.61
N TRP A 93 39.55 -25.58 39.03
CA TRP A 93 38.43 -26.27 38.41
C TRP A 93 38.71 -26.61 36.94
N GLY A 94 38.33 -27.82 36.50
CA GLY A 94 38.58 -28.34 35.15
C GLY A 94 37.84 -27.63 33.99
N GLY A 95 37.21 -26.49 34.23
CA GLY A 95 36.56 -25.68 33.20
C GLY A 95 37.58 -24.92 32.37
N GLY A 96 38.10 -25.55 31.31
CA GLY A 96 39.10 -24.95 30.42
C GLY A 96 38.69 -23.57 29.89
N ILE A 97 39.65 -22.65 29.81
CA ILE A 97 39.48 -21.27 29.32
C ILE A 97 39.52 -21.27 27.79
N MET A 98 38.50 -21.87 27.20
CA MET A 98 38.21 -21.79 25.78
C MET A 98 36.94 -20.95 25.63
N PRO A 99 36.96 -19.83 24.88
CA PRO A 99 35.72 -19.14 24.53
C PRO A 99 34.79 -20.13 23.81
N PRO A 100 33.47 -20.04 24.00
CA PRO A 100 32.55 -21.02 23.46
C PRO A 100 32.65 -21.04 21.93
N LEU A 101 32.65 -22.24 21.33
CA LEU A 101 32.90 -22.42 19.90
C LEU A 101 31.89 -21.66 19.01
N THR A 102 30.73 -21.29 19.57
CA THR A 102 29.71 -20.42 18.97
C THR A 102 30.25 -19.07 18.55
N ASP A 103 31.17 -18.49 19.32
CA ASP A 103 31.60 -17.10 19.14
C ASP A 103 32.67 -17.00 18.03
N CYS A 104 33.34 -18.12 17.73
CA CYS A 104 34.25 -18.26 16.60
C CYS A 104 33.54 -18.56 15.26
N VAL A 105 32.25 -18.92 15.29
CA VAL A 105 31.46 -19.20 14.08
C VAL A 105 30.58 -17.99 13.76
N PRO A 106 30.87 -17.20 12.71
CA PRO A 106 30.01 -16.08 12.35
C PRO A 106 28.62 -16.61 11.97
N GLN A 107 27.55 -16.00 12.51
CA GLN A 107 26.17 -16.46 12.32
C GLN A 107 25.75 -16.57 10.85
N SER A 108 26.44 -15.88 9.94
CA SER A 108 26.26 -15.98 8.48
C SER A 108 26.73 -17.30 7.85
N GLN A 109 27.42 -18.18 8.59
CA GLN A 109 27.90 -19.49 8.12
C GLN A 109 27.14 -20.68 8.72
N ALA A 110 26.25 -20.45 9.70
CA ALA A 110 25.44 -21.50 10.32
C ALA A 110 24.02 -21.53 9.72
N GLU A 111 23.50 -22.71 9.38
CA GLU A 111 22.10 -22.85 8.89
C GLU A 111 21.08 -22.41 9.95
N LYS A 112 21.39 -22.72 11.22
CA LYS A 112 20.59 -22.42 12.40
C LYS A 112 21.50 -22.40 13.62
N VAL A 113 21.28 -21.46 14.54
CA VAL A 113 21.82 -21.50 15.91
C VAL A 113 20.68 -21.96 16.82
N LEU A 114 20.98 -22.89 17.73
CA LEU A 114 20.04 -23.43 18.72
C LEU A 114 20.60 -23.15 20.11
N GLN A 115 19.85 -22.41 20.92
CA GLN A 115 20.18 -22.14 22.32
C GLN A 115 19.29 -23.01 23.21
N PHE A 116 19.84 -23.50 24.32
CA PHE A 116 19.14 -24.39 25.24
C PHE A 116 19.49 -24.06 26.70
N ASN A 117 18.49 -24.19 27.58
CA ASN A 117 18.60 -23.98 29.02
C ASN A 117 18.22 -25.28 29.75
N GLN A 118 18.49 -25.37 31.05
CA GLN A 118 18.21 -26.55 31.87
C GLN A 118 16.72 -26.98 31.87
N GLU A 119 15.79 -26.05 31.64
CA GLU A 119 14.34 -26.32 31.54
C GLU A 119 13.89 -26.80 30.14
N THR A 120 14.76 -26.76 29.12
CA THR A 120 14.35 -27.03 27.73
C THR A 120 14.27 -28.52 27.42
N ASN A 121 13.21 -28.94 26.73
CA ASN A 121 13.07 -30.33 26.28
C ASN A 121 14.01 -30.59 25.09
N LEU A 122 15.22 -31.06 25.39
CA LEU A 122 16.27 -31.41 24.43
C LEU A 122 15.77 -32.31 23.29
N THR A 123 14.79 -33.18 23.54
CA THR A 123 14.21 -34.06 22.52
C THR A 123 13.50 -33.28 21.42
N ALA A 124 12.73 -32.25 21.79
CA ALA A 124 12.03 -31.40 20.83
C ALA A 124 13.02 -30.52 20.03
N LEU A 125 14.02 -29.97 20.72
CA LEU A 125 15.08 -29.17 20.11
C LEU A 125 15.91 -29.97 19.10
N LEU A 126 16.28 -31.21 19.44
CA LEU A 126 17.00 -32.10 18.54
C LEU A 126 16.12 -32.66 17.41
N MET A 127 14.79 -32.72 17.58
CA MET A 127 13.88 -32.98 16.45
C MET A 127 13.84 -31.79 15.46
N GLU A 128 13.85 -30.53 15.94
CA GLU A 128 14.03 -29.36 15.07
C GLU A 128 15.40 -29.44 14.34
N ALA A 129 16.47 -29.72 15.07
CA ALA A 129 17.81 -29.89 14.48
C ALA A 129 17.87 -31.00 13.42
N LYS A 130 17.10 -32.08 13.59
CA LYS A 130 17.03 -33.22 12.65
C LYS A 130 16.26 -32.88 11.36
N GLU A 131 15.34 -31.93 11.39
CA GLU A 131 14.64 -31.40 10.20
C GLU A 131 15.55 -30.54 9.28
N LEU A 132 16.69 -30.06 9.77
CA LEU A 132 17.64 -29.22 9.01
C LEU A 132 18.37 -30.02 7.91
N GLU A 133 18.94 -29.30 6.95
CA GLU A 133 19.70 -29.89 5.83
C GLU A 133 21.17 -30.17 6.21
N ALA A 134 21.73 -29.37 7.11
CA ALA A 134 23.04 -29.59 7.70
C ALA A 134 23.09 -30.90 8.52
N ARG A 135 24.26 -31.54 8.49
CA ARG A 135 24.60 -32.74 9.26
C ARG A 135 25.88 -32.58 10.08
N VAL A 136 26.55 -31.44 9.97
CA VAL A 136 27.61 -31.00 10.90
C VAL A 136 26.95 -30.30 12.09
N ILE A 137 27.26 -30.74 13.29
CA ILE A 137 26.77 -30.21 14.57
C ILE A 137 27.98 -29.74 15.37
N ILE A 138 27.94 -28.50 15.84
CA ILE A 138 28.92 -27.92 16.76
C ILE A 138 28.23 -27.80 18.13
N LEU A 139 28.81 -28.42 19.16
CA LEU A 139 28.28 -28.37 20.52
C LEU A 139 29.26 -27.63 21.44
N SER A 140 28.74 -26.69 22.21
CA SER A 140 29.42 -26.08 23.35
C SER A 140 28.47 -26.14 24.56
N ALA A 141 28.90 -26.74 25.66
CA ALA A 141 28.03 -27.13 26.77
C ALA A 141 28.81 -27.34 28.10
N SER A 142 28.10 -27.59 29.21
CA SER A 142 28.73 -28.17 30.40
C SER A 142 28.97 -29.69 30.20
N GLU A 143 29.78 -30.30 31.07
CA GLU A 143 30.00 -31.76 31.02
C GLU A 143 28.70 -32.56 31.25
N GLU A 144 27.82 -32.06 32.12
CA GLU A 144 26.54 -32.73 32.44
C GLU A 144 25.52 -32.57 31.30
N ASP A 145 25.45 -31.36 30.73
CA ASP A 145 24.59 -31.06 29.57
C ASP A 145 25.04 -31.83 28.33
N ALA A 146 26.35 -31.91 28.06
CA ALA A 146 26.90 -32.68 26.94
C ALA A 146 26.51 -34.17 27.04
N ALA A 147 26.59 -34.78 28.23
CA ALA A 147 26.14 -36.16 28.44
C ALA A 147 24.64 -36.34 28.15
N ALA A 148 23.79 -35.38 28.55
CA ALA A 148 22.36 -35.39 28.26
C ALA A 148 22.05 -35.21 26.75
N VAL A 149 22.78 -34.33 26.07
CA VAL A 149 22.69 -34.09 24.63
C VAL A 149 23.11 -35.34 23.85
N TYR A 150 24.26 -35.97 24.15
CA TYR A 150 24.71 -37.18 23.46
C TYR A 150 23.71 -38.33 23.62
N LYS A 151 23.19 -38.56 24.84
CA LYS A 151 22.17 -39.58 25.11
C LYS A 151 20.90 -39.37 24.30
N THR A 152 20.45 -38.12 24.17
CA THR A 152 19.24 -37.76 23.41
C THR A 152 19.49 -37.83 21.89
N ALA A 153 20.65 -37.40 21.42
CA ALA A 153 21.09 -37.50 20.03
C ALA A 153 21.21 -38.96 19.58
N ARG A 154 21.69 -39.85 20.45
CA ARG A 154 21.74 -41.30 20.23
C ARG A 154 20.34 -41.91 20.08
N PHE A 155 19.40 -41.54 20.96
CA PHE A 155 17.99 -41.94 20.83
C PHE A 155 17.35 -41.47 19.50
N LEU A 156 17.72 -40.27 19.02
CA LEU A 156 17.25 -39.72 17.75
C LEU A 156 18.06 -40.20 16.52
N ASN A 157 19.00 -41.13 16.68
CA ASN A 157 19.92 -41.62 15.63
C ASN A 157 20.76 -40.53 14.92
N MET A 158 21.02 -39.40 15.61
CA MET A 158 21.88 -38.30 15.12
C MET A 158 23.38 -38.59 15.32
N THR A 159 23.72 -39.78 15.81
CA THR A 159 25.09 -40.30 15.98
C THR A 159 25.44 -41.33 14.89
N GLY A 160 24.62 -41.45 13.85
CA GLY A 160 24.83 -42.39 12.74
C GLY A 160 25.67 -41.84 11.58
N SER A 161 25.84 -42.67 10.56
CA SER A 161 26.47 -42.34 9.26
C SER A 161 26.00 -41.00 8.69
N GLY A 162 26.93 -40.22 8.14
CA GLY A 162 26.66 -38.92 7.53
C GLY A 162 26.53 -37.72 8.48
N TYR A 163 26.39 -37.93 9.79
CA TYR A 163 26.49 -36.86 10.80
C TYR A 163 27.96 -36.60 11.19
N VAL A 164 28.25 -35.38 11.63
CA VAL A 164 29.57 -34.97 12.16
C VAL A 164 29.37 -34.17 13.44
N TRP A 165 30.10 -34.52 14.50
CA TRP A 165 30.07 -33.82 15.78
C TRP A 165 31.43 -33.16 16.05
N LEU A 166 31.42 -31.85 16.25
CA LEU A 166 32.58 -31.02 16.58
C LEU A 166 32.37 -30.38 17.96
N VAL A 167 33.28 -30.60 18.91
CA VAL A 167 33.09 -30.18 20.32
C VAL A 167 34.34 -29.56 20.95
N GLY A 168 34.17 -28.87 22.08
CA GLY A 168 35.27 -28.31 22.88
C GLY A 168 35.94 -29.35 23.81
N GLU A 169 36.79 -28.88 24.73
CA GLU A 169 37.51 -29.77 25.65
C GLU A 169 36.61 -30.31 26.79
N ARG A 170 35.58 -29.55 27.20
CA ARG A 170 34.72 -29.89 28.36
C ARG A 170 33.72 -31.01 28.03
N GLU A 171 33.32 -31.04 26.77
CA GLU A 171 32.39 -31.99 26.18
C GLU A 171 33.07 -33.35 25.87
N MET A 172 34.39 -33.44 26.12
CA MET A 172 35.22 -34.65 26.06
C MET A 172 35.75 -35.10 27.44
N SER A 173 35.33 -34.48 28.56
CA SER A 173 35.75 -34.88 29.91
C SER A 173 34.71 -35.73 30.65
N GLY A 174 35.18 -36.40 31.71
CA GLY A 174 34.37 -37.11 32.71
C GLY A 174 33.16 -37.86 32.16
N LYS A 175 31.96 -37.45 32.59
CA LYS A 175 30.68 -38.09 32.29
C LYS A 175 30.24 -37.92 30.82
N ALA A 176 30.64 -36.83 30.17
CA ALA A 176 30.36 -36.61 28.75
C ALA A 176 31.08 -37.67 27.89
N LEU A 177 32.34 -38.01 28.24
CA LEU A 177 33.16 -38.97 27.50
C LEU A 177 32.62 -40.42 27.53
N SER A 178 31.84 -40.78 28.56
CA SER A 178 31.21 -42.12 28.66
C SER A 178 29.96 -42.27 27.79
N GLU A 179 29.30 -41.19 27.39
CA GLU A 179 28.13 -41.20 26.50
C GLU A 179 28.44 -40.70 25.07
N ALA A 180 29.69 -40.26 24.83
CA ALA A 180 30.12 -39.68 23.56
C ALA A 180 30.04 -40.67 22.38
N PRO A 181 29.59 -40.22 21.18
CA PRO A 181 29.53 -41.08 19.99
C PRO A 181 30.90 -41.33 19.35
N ASP A 182 31.13 -42.56 18.83
CA ASP A 182 32.29 -42.87 18.00
C ASP A 182 32.39 -41.93 16.79
N GLY A 183 33.61 -41.50 16.47
CA GLY A 183 33.89 -40.55 15.39
C GLY A 183 33.64 -39.08 15.74
N LEU A 184 33.28 -38.76 17.00
CA LEU A 184 33.29 -37.39 17.53
C LEU A 184 34.70 -36.80 17.44
N ILE A 185 34.79 -35.55 16.98
CA ILE A 185 36.02 -34.77 16.91
C ILE A 185 35.94 -33.63 17.92
N GLY A 186 37.01 -33.39 18.66
CA GLY A 186 37.09 -32.25 19.56
C GLY A 186 38.49 -31.68 19.72
N LEU A 187 38.55 -30.51 20.34
CA LEU A 187 39.78 -29.74 20.55
C LEU A 187 40.22 -29.79 22.01
N GLN A 188 41.52 -29.94 22.24
CA GLN A 188 42.15 -29.82 23.56
C GLN A 188 43.31 -28.82 23.51
N LEU A 189 43.39 -27.93 24.50
CA LEU A 189 44.45 -26.93 24.57
C LEU A 189 45.79 -27.57 24.99
N ILE A 190 46.83 -27.43 24.16
CA ILE A 190 48.16 -27.95 24.49
C ILE A 190 48.74 -27.14 25.66
N ASN A 191 49.30 -27.84 26.64
CA ASN A 191 49.78 -27.31 27.93
C ASN A 191 48.72 -26.60 28.82
N GLY A 192 47.44 -26.55 28.45
CA GLY A 192 46.41 -25.80 29.19
C GLY A 192 46.14 -26.25 30.64
N LYS A 193 46.65 -27.42 31.04
CA LYS A 193 46.60 -27.94 32.43
C LYS A 193 47.94 -27.80 33.18
N ASN A 194 48.96 -27.23 32.54
CA ASN A 194 50.31 -27.08 33.09
C ASN A 194 50.52 -25.67 33.67
N GLU A 195 49.99 -25.46 34.87
CA GLU A 195 50.08 -24.18 35.59
C GLU A 195 51.53 -23.67 35.71
N SER A 196 52.54 -24.54 35.86
CA SER A 196 53.93 -24.09 36.04
C SER A 196 54.51 -23.42 34.79
N ALA A 197 54.22 -23.96 33.59
CA ALA A 197 54.64 -23.34 32.33
C ALA A 197 53.91 -22.00 32.09
N HIS A 198 52.61 -21.94 32.39
CA HIS A 198 51.83 -20.71 32.29
C HIS A 198 52.29 -19.62 33.29
N ILE A 199 52.67 -19.98 34.52
CA ILE A 199 53.23 -19.04 35.50
C ILE A 199 54.56 -18.46 35.00
N SER A 200 55.46 -19.31 34.48
CA SER A 200 56.78 -18.88 33.98
C SER A 200 56.63 -17.90 32.81
N ASP A 201 55.85 -18.24 31.79
CA ASP A 201 55.60 -17.38 30.63
C ASP A 201 54.91 -16.06 31.02
N ALA A 202 53.91 -16.11 31.92
CA ALA A 202 53.19 -14.91 32.36
C ALA A 202 54.08 -13.95 33.16
N VAL A 203 54.96 -14.47 34.03
CA VAL A 203 55.94 -13.64 34.76
C VAL A 203 56.95 -13.01 33.79
N ALA A 204 57.42 -13.73 32.76
CA ALA A 204 58.32 -13.19 31.75
C ALA A 204 57.67 -12.06 30.94
N VAL A 205 56.42 -12.24 30.48
CA VAL A 205 55.63 -11.24 29.76
C VAL A 205 55.37 -9.98 30.62
N VAL A 206 55.03 -10.16 31.89
CA VAL A 206 54.84 -9.05 32.84
C VAL A 206 56.16 -8.29 33.08
N ALA A 207 57.28 -9.00 33.25
CA ALA A 207 58.60 -8.40 33.46
C ALA A 207 59.09 -7.58 32.25
N GLN A 208 58.94 -8.12 31.03
CA GLN A 208 59.20 -7.37 29.78
C GLN A 208 58.34 -6.11 29.72
N SER A 209 57.04 -6.24 29.97
CA SER A 209 56.08 -5.13 29.88
C SER A 209 56.34 -4.04 30.92
N ILE A 210 56.85 -4.41 32.10
CA ILE A 210 57.29 -3.47 33.14
C ILE A 210 58.56 -2.73 32.69
N GLN A 211 59.56 -3.42 32.13
CA GLN A 211 60.76 -2.76 31.58
C GLN A 211 60.37 -1.75 30.50
N GLU A 212 59.56 -2.17 29.53
CA GLU A 212 59.08 -1.32 28.43
C GLU A 212 58.29 -0.10 28.91
N LEU A 213 57.60 -0.19 30.05
CA LEU A 213 56.86 0.93 30.63
C LEU A 213 57.80 1.94 31.32
N PHE A 214 58.78 1.45 32.09
CA PHE A 214 59.81 2.28 32.74
C PHE A 214 60.76 2.97 31.74
N GLU A 215 60.83 2.51 30.50
CA GLU A 215 61.57 3.16 29.42
C GLU A 215 60.76 4.26 28.69
N LYS A 216 59.43 4.32 28.87
CA LYS A 216 58.53 5.23 28.16
C LYS A 216 58.06 6.43 28.99
N GLU A 217 57.64 6.22 30.25
CA GLU A 217 57.05 7.31 31.08
C GLU A 217 57.40 7.23 32.59
N ASN A 218 57.23 8.35 33.30
CA ASN A 218 57.31 8.41 34.77
C ASN A 218 56.05 7.80 35.41
N ILE A 219 56.11 6.51 35.71
CA ILE A 219 55.02 5.73 36.31
C ILE A 219 54.65 6.25 37.71
N THR A 220 53.34 6.45 37.96
CA THR A 220 52.80 6.56 39.32
C THR A 220 52.68 5.18 39.95
N GLU A 221 53.02 5.01 41.23
CA GLU A 221 52.79 3.73 41.92
C GLU A 221 51.28 3.38 42.03
N PRO A 222 50.91 2.09 42.07
CA PRO A 222 49.55 1.67 42.38
C PRO A 222 49.20 1.97 43.85
N PRO A 223 47.89 2.10 44.17
CA PRO A 223 47.41 2.48 45.51
C PRO A 223 47.76 1.44 46.59
N ARG A 224 47.99 1.91 47.82
CA ARG A 224 48.21 1.08 49.01
C ARG A 224 46.88 0.66 49.63
N GLY A 225 46.50 -0.60 49.44
CA GLY A 225 45.28 -1.19 50.01
C GLY A 225 43.98 -0.69 49.35
N CYS A 226 42.86 -1.26 49.79
CA CYS A 226 41.52 -0.96 49.27
C CYS A 226 40.75 0.12 50.05
N VAL A 227 41.34 0.71 51.09
CA VAL A 227 40.68 1.67 51.99
C VAL A 227 41.25 3.07 51.79
N GLY A 228 40.38 4.08 51.65
CA GLY A 228 40.76 5.49 51.64
C GLY A 228 41.16 6.09 50.27
N ASN A 229 41.20 5.31 49.19
CA ASN A 229 41.38 5.84 47.84
C ASN A 229 40.33 5.29 46.85
N THR A 230 39.56 6.20 46.26
CA THR A 230 38.53 5.92 45.24
C THR A 230 39.01 6.19 43.81
N ASN A 231 40.22 6.72 43.62
CA ASN A 231 40.73 7.09 42.31
C ASN A 231 41.38 5.92 41.58
N ILE A 232 41.08 5.78 40.28
CA ILE A 232 41.70 4.79 39.39
C ILE A 232 43.20 5.10 39.25
N TRP A 233 44.03 4.05 39.27
CA TRP A 233 45.47 4.13 39.03
C TRP A 233 45.76 4.65 37.60
N LYS A 234 46.20 5.91 37.50
CA LYS A 234 46.34 6.63 36.22
C LYS A 234 47.25 5.94 35.20
N THR A 235 48.32 5.28 35.63
CA THR A 235 49.23 4.54 34.73
C THR A 235 48.71 3.16 34.35
N GLY A 236 47.71 2.60 35.05
CA GLY A 236 47.18 1.26 34.81
C GLY A 236 46.68 1.00 33.37
N PRO A 237 45.90 1.90 32.75
CA PRO A 237 45.48 1.75 31.35
C PRO A 237 46.66 1.77 30.35
N LEU A 238 47.71 2.54 30.64
CA LEU A 238 48.93 2.55 29.83
C LEU A 238 49.70 1.22 29.99
N PHE A 239 49.82 0.72 31.23
CA PHE A 239 50.41 -0.59 31.49
C PHE A 239 49.64 -1.71 30.78
N LYS A 240 48.28 -1.72 30.82
CA LYS A 240 47.48 -2.69 30.05
C LYS A 240 47.80 -2.60 28.56
N ARG A 241 47.92 -1.40 27.99
CA ARG A 241 48.27 -1.22 26.57
C ARG A 241 49.66 -1.78 26.25
N VAL A 242 50.68 -1.51 27.07
CA VAL A 242 52.03 -2.07 26.89
C VAL A 242 51.99 -3.60 26.98
N LEU A 243 51.32 -4.16 28.00
CA LEU A 243 51.15 -5.60 28.19
C LEU A 243 50.48 -6.28 26.98
N MET A 244 49.38 -5.73 26.46
CA MET A 244 48.69 -6.26 25.27
C MET A 244 49.53 -6.12 24.00
N SER A 245 50.40 -5.11 23.91
CA SER A 245 51.33 -4.93 22.77
C SER A 245 52.60 -5.80 22.85
N SER A 246 52.86 -6.43 23.99
CA SER A 246 54.06 -7.25 24.21
C SER A 246 54.09 -8.48 23.30
N LYS A 247 55.30 -8.91 22.95
CA LYS A 247 55.54 -10.05 22.05
C LYS A 247 56.63 -10.93 22.63
N TYR A 248 56.24 -12.13 23.07
CA TYR A 248 57.15 -13.08 23.70
C TYR A 248 57.19 -14.38 22.89
N PRO A 249 58.18 -14.55 21.99
CA PRO A 249 58.20 -15.66 21.04
C PRO A 249 58.59 -17.01 21.67
N GLU A 250 59.46 -17.00 22.69
CA GLU A 250 60.09 -18.19 23.26
C GLU A 250 59.50 -18.57 24.63
N GLY A 251 58.19 -18.75 24.69
CA GLY A 251 57.50 -19.29 25.87
C GLY A 251 57.53 -20.83 25.95
N LEU A 252 57.51 -21.36 27.17
CA LEU A 252 57.36 -22.80 27.46
C LEU A 252 56.02 -23.36 26.95
N THR A 253 55.01 -22.49 26.85
CA THR A 253 53.72 -22.79 26.24
C THR A 253 53.64 -22.38 24.76
N GLY A 254 54.76 -22.00 24.13
CA GLY A 254 54.85 -21.45 22.78
C GLY A 254 54.75 -19.92 22.73
N ARG A 255 54.61 -19.35 21.53
CA ARG A 255 54.52 -17.90 21.30
C ARG A 255 53.35 -17.27 22.06
N VAL A 256 53.61 -16.19 22.78
CA VAL A 256 52.60 -15.37 23.48
C VAL A 256 52.51 -14.00 22.81
N GLU A 257 51.35 -13.73 22.24
CA GLU A 257 50.89 -12.43 21.73
C GLU A 257 49.39 -12.34 22.00
N PHE A 258 48.88 -11.13 22.26
CA PHE A 258 47.47 -10.90 22.57
C PHE A 258 46.69 -10.39 21.36
N ASN A 259 45.36 -10.53 21.39
CA ASN A 259 44.43 -9.79 20.54
C ASN A 259 43.99 -8.48 21.23
N ASP A 260 43.07 -7.73 20.60
CA ASP A 260 42.59 -6.44 21.13
C ASP A 260 41.74 -6.58 22.42
N ASP A 261 41.11 -7.73 22.64
CA ASP A 261 40.35 -8.05 23.85
C ASP A 261 41.27 -8.34 25.06
N GLY A 262 42.39 -9.02 24.80
CA GLY A 262 43.38 -9.48 25.78
C GLY A 262 43.62 -10.99 25.79
N ASP A 263 43.00 -11.74 24.88
CA ASP A 263 43.17 -13.19 24.72
C ASP A 263 44.40 -13.57 23.89
N ARG A 264 44.91 -14.79 24.08
CA ARG A 264 46.14 -15.26 23.42
C ARG A 264 45.89 -15.69 21.97
N LYS A 265 46.50 -14.98 21.03
CA LYS A 265 46.31 -15.15 19.58
C LYS A 265 46.78 -16.48 18.99
N TYR A 266 47.93 -17.01 19.44
CA TYR A 266 48.54 -18.23 18.88
C TYR A 266 48.53 -19.40 19.87
N ALA A 267 47.38 -19.70 20.45
CA ALA A 267 47.19 -20.92 21.23
C ALA A 267 47.30 -22.17 20.32
N HIS A 268 48.02 -23.19 20.79
CA HIS A 268 48.20 -24.46 20.07
C HIS A 268 47.21 -25.49 20.58
N TYR A 269 46.51 -26.19 19.69
CA TYR A 269 45.48 -27.18 20.05
C TYR A 269 45.79 -28.55 19.48
N SER A 270 45.51 -29.59 20.27
CA SER A 270 45.49 -30.98 19.85
C SER A 270 44.11 -31.31 19.29
N ILE A 271 44.05 -31.88 18.09
CA ILE A 271 42.80 -32.34 17.49
C ILE A 271 42.64 -33.82 17.85
N LEU A 272 41.62 -34.12 18.63
CA LEU A 272 41.29 -35.46 19.12
C LEU A 272 40.10 -36.03 18.32
N ASN A 273 40.12 -37.33 18.10
CA ASN A 273 39.00 -38.10 17.57
C ASN A 273 38.70 -39.26 18.54
N TYR A 274 37.44 -39.43 18.90
CA TYR A 274 36.99 -40.50 19.80
C TYR A 274 36.77 -41.80 19.01
N GLN A 275 37.61 -42.80 19.25
CA GLN A 275 37.59 -44.08 18.55
C GLN A 275 37.68 -45.23 19.55
N LYS A 276 36.72 -46.17 19.53
CA LYS A 276 36.77 -47.40 20.35
C LYS A 276 36.97 -47.09 21.84
N SER A 277 36.18 -46.14 22.34
CA SER A 277 36.22 -45.64 23.73
C SER A 277 37.56 -45.02 24.16
N ARG A 278 38.36 -44.48 23.22
CA ARG A 278 39.62 -43.76 23.51
C ARG A 278 39.75 -42.50 22.65
N LEU A 279 40.29 -41.44 23.25
CA LEU A 279 40.66 -40.23 22.52
C LEU A 279 42.01 -40.45 21.80
N ILE A 280 42.02 -40.31 20.48
CA ILE A 280 43.20 -40.46 19.64
C ILE A 280 43.50 -39.11 19.00
N GLN A 281 44.69 -38.55 19.27
CA GLN A 281 45.18 -37.37 18.58
C GLN A 281 45.40 -37.67 17.09
N VAL A 282 44.68 -36.97 16.22
CA VAL A 282 44.73 -37.08 14.75
C VAL A 282 45.39 -35.87 14.09
N GLY A 283 45.58 -34.76 14.80
CA GLY A 283 46.28 -33.59 14.29
C GLY A 283 46.66 -32.57 15.37
N ILE A 284 47.30 -31.49 14.95
CA ILE A 284 47.68 -30.33 15.77
C ILE A 284 47.32 -29.05 14.99
N TYR A 285 46.74 -28.07 15.66
CA TYR A 285 46.54 -26.72 15.14
C TYR A 285 47.57 -25.76 15.75
N ASN A 286 48.45 -25.19 14.93
CA ASN A 286 49.54 -24.30 15.36
C ASN A 286 49.14 -22.82 15.26
N GLY A 287 47.94 -22.45 15.72
CA GLY A 287 47.40 -21.08 15.69
C GLY A 287 47.16 -20.46 14.30
N THR A 288 47.53 -21.16 13.22
CA THR A 288 47.51 -20.65 11.83
C THR A 288 47.13 -21.72 10.81
N GLN A 289 47.54 -22.97 11.02
CA GLN A 289 47.26 -24.10 10.13
C GLN A 289 47.04 -25.40 10.91
N VAL A 290 46.24 -26.30 10.32
CA VAL A 290 45.99 -27.65 10.84
C VAL A 290 46.99 -28.63 10.21
N VAL A 291 47.81 -29.25 11.04
CA VAL A 291 48.76 -30.31 10.66
C VAL A 291 48.17 -31.66 11.05
N LEU A 292 47.70 -32.43 10.07
CA LEU A 292 47.13 -33.77 10.29
C LEU A 292 48.22 -34.85 10.32
N ASN A 293 48.08 -35.82 11.22
CA ASN A 293 48.98 -36.96 11.32
C ASN A 293 48.62 -38.03 10.27
N LYS A 294 49.42 -38.13 9.20
CA LYS A 294 49.25 -39.08 8.10
C LYS A 294 49.17 -40.56 8.53
N GLN A 295 49.67 -40.92 9.72
CA GLN A 295 49.64 -42.29 10.23
C GLN A 295 48.31 -42.65 10.92
N ARG A 296 47.49 -41.66 11.31
CA ARG A 296 46.27 -41.87 12.10
C ARG A 296 45.05 -41.40 11.33
N LYS A 297 44.29 -42.36 10.78
CA LYS A 297 43.05 -42.08 10.05
C LYS A 297 41.96 -41.55 10.99
N ILE A 298 41.21 -40.58 10.48
CA ILE A 298 39.98 -40.08 11.10
C ILE A 298 38.88 -41.13 10.82
N ILE A 299 38.19 -41.57 11.86
CA ILE A 299 36.93 -42.31 11.77
C ILE A 299 35.81 -41.30 12.02
N TRP A 300 34.72 -41.42 11.27
CA TRP A 300 33.53 -40.57 11.38
C TRP A 300 32.36 -41.38 11.96
N PRO A 301 31.30 -40.72 12.48
CA PRO A 301 30.10 -41.39 12.96
C PRO A 301 29.53 -42.40 11.95
N GLY A 302 29.06 -43.55 12.43
CA GLY A 302 28.72 -44.71 11.60
C GLY A 302 29.90 -45.60 11.20
N GLY A 303 31.14 -45.26 11.55
CA GLY A 303 32.34 -46.06 11.27
C GLY A 303 32.98 -45.79 9.89
N GLU A 304 32.54 -44.74 9.21
CA GLU A 304 33.09 -44.29 7.93
C GLU A 304 34.54 -43.81 8.09
N THR A 305 35.39 -44.00 7.07
CA THR A 305 36.77 -43.45 7.05
C THR A 305 36.97 -42.37 5.98
N GLU A 306 36.02 -42.23 5.05
CA GLU A 306 35.93 -41.09 4.15
C GLU A 306 35.17 -39.95 4.84
N ARG A 307 35.47 -38.70 4.48
CA ARG A 307 34.80 -37.53 5.06
C ARG A 307 33.36 -37.44 4.52
N PRO A 308 32.32 -37.51 5.37
CA PRO A 308 30.94 -37.33 4.92
C PRO A 308 30.73 -35.91 4.38
N ARG A 309 29.76 -35.74 3.47
CA ARG A 309 29.51 -34.45 2.79
C ARG A 309 29.08 -33.32 3.73
N GLY A 310 28.58 -33.65 4.93
CA GLY A 310 28.20 -32.68 5.97
C GLY A 310 26.83 -32.00 5.76
N PHE A 311 26.16 -32.27 4.64
CA PHE A 311 24.78 -31.87 4.36
C PHE A 311 24.03 -33.02 3.70
N GLN A 312 22.74 -33.13 3.99
CA GLN A 312 21.81 -34.06 3.34
C GLN A 312 20.68 -33.25 2.71
N MET A 313 20.85 -32.92 1.43
CA MET A 313 19.89 -32.14 0.65
C MET A 313 18.54 -32.87 0.61
N SER A 314 17.50 -32.26 1.19
CA SER A 314 16.19 -32.88 1.28
C SER A 314 15.44 -32.79 -0.04
N THR A 315 14.82 -33.90 -0.45
CA THR A 315 13.75 -33.91 -1.47
C THR A 315 12.37 -33.69 -0.85
N ARG A 316 12.26 -33.64 0.50
CA ARG A 316 11.02 -33.40 1.26
C ARG A 316 10.96 -32.06 1.96
N LEU A 317 9.89 -31.31 1.70
CA LEU A 317 10.04 -29.89 1.52
C LEU A 317 8.65 -29.17 1.58
N LYS A 318 8.51 -28.07 2.35
CA LYS A 318 7.25 -27.39 2.79
C LYS A 318 7.04 -25.95 2.21
N ILE A 319 6.00 -25.70 1.39
CA ILE A 319 5.69 -24.38 0.78
C ILE A 319 4.82 -23.54 1.74
N VAL A 320 4.98 -22.22 1.75
CA VAL A 320 4.06 -21.26 2.40
C VAL A 320 3.53 -20.25 1.38
N THR A 321 2.23 -19.95 1.44
CA THR A 321 1.55 -18.93 0.62
C THR A 321 0.49 -18.20 1.47
N ILE A 322 -0.08 -17.12 0.95
CA ILE A 322 -1.09 -16.27 1.59
C ILE A 322 -2.39 -16.27 0.77
N HIS A 323 -3.55 -16.19 1.41
CA HIS A 323 -4.83 -16.04 0.71
C HIS A 323 -4.92 -14.65 0.06
N GLN A 324 -4.99 -14.62 -1.27
CA GLN A 324 -5.00 -13.39 -2.06
C GLN A 324 -5.55 -13.70 -3.45
N GLU A 325 -6.84 -13.46 -3.67
CA GLU A 325 -7.44 -13.48 -5.02
C GLU A 325 -6.81 -12.35 -5.88
N PRO A 326 -6.61 -12.51 -7.20
CA PRO A 326 -6.90 -13.69 -8.02
C PRO A 326 -5.85 -14.82 -7.94
N PHE A 327 -4.69 -14.57 -7.34
CA PHE A 327 -3.58 -15.54 -7.37
C PHE A 327 -3.88 -16.83 -6.59
N VAL A 328 -4.59 -16.73 -5.46
CA VAL A 328 -4.69 -17.76 -4.43
C VAL A 328 -6.11 -17.84 -3.85
N TYR A 329 -6.91 -18.79 -4.32
CA TYR A 329 -8.27 -19.04 -3.82
C TYR A 329 -8.30 -20.14 -2.75
N VAL A 330 -8.99 -19.88 -1.63
CA VAL A 330 -9.27 -20.91 -0.59
C VAL A 330 -10.74 -21.30 -0.60
N LYS A 331 -11.02 -22.61 -0.46
CA LYS A 331 -12.37 -23.21 -0.34
C LYS A 331 -12.37 -24.38 0.66
N PRO A 332 -13.47 -24.72 1.35
CA PRO A 332 -13.51 -25.89 2.23
C PRO A 332 -13.45 -27.21 1.44
N THR A 333 -12.86 -28.25 2.02
CA THR A 333 -12.85 -29.61 1.44
C THR A 333 -14.25 -30.25 1.45
N MET A 334 -14.45 -31.28 0.60
CA MET A 334 -15.64 -32.12 0.68
C MET A 334 -15.60 -33.01 1.93
N GLN A 335 -16.73 -33.61 2.33
CA GLN A 335 -16.82 -34.46 3.52
C GLN A 335 -15.86 -35.67 3.45
N ASP A 336 -15.55 -36.16 2.25
CA ASP A 336 -14.58 -37.23 1.98
C ASP A 336 -13.10 -36.76 2.05
N GLY A 337 -12.84 -35.50 2.43
CA GLY A 337 -11.51 -34.88 2.46
C GLY A 337 -10.95 -34.51 1.08
N THR A 338 -11.71 -34.74 0.01
CA THR A 338 -11.32 -34.51 -1.39
C THR A 338 -11.62 -33.10 -1.88
N CYS A 339 -11.06 -32.76 -3.05
CA CYS A 339 -11.29 -31.50 -3.74
C CYS A 339 -12.41 -31.63 -4.79
N ARG A 340 -13.28 -30.63 -4.91
CA ARG A 340 -14.27 -30.57 -6.00
C ARG A 340 -13.57 -30.36 -7.34
N GLU A 341 -13.82 -31.25 -8.30
CA GLU A 341 -13.41 -31.05 -9.69
C GLU A 341 -14.20 -29.90 -10.33
N GLU A 342 -13.47 -28.97 -10.95
CA GLU A 342 -13.99 -27.80 -11.65
C GLU A 342 -13.14 -27.59 -12.91
N TYR A 343 -13.73 -27.01 -13.94
CA TYR A 343 -13.13 -26.82 -15.26
C TYR A 343 -13.10 -25.34 -15.58
N THR A 344 -12.04 -24.90 -16.26
CA THR A 344 -11.99 -23.57 -16.89
C THR A 344 -13.06 -23.49 -17.99
N PRO A 345 -13.49 -22.28 -18.39
CA PRO A 345 -14.40 -22.09 -19.55
C PRO A 345 -13.84 -22.67 -20.86
N ASN A 346 -12.52 -22.82 -20.97
CA ASN A 346 -11.83 -23.50 -22.08
C ASN A 346 -11.82 -25.04 -21.96
N GLY A 347 -12.57 -25.62 -21.03
CA GLY A 347 -12.70 -27.08 -20.82
C GLY A 347 -11.51 -27.76 -20.12
N VAL A 348 -10.50 -27.01 -19.69
CA VAL A 348 -9.31 -27.57 -19.00
C VAL A 348 -9.60 -27.76 -17.52
N LEU A 349 -9.33 -28.98 -16.98
CA LEU A 349 -9.49 -29.32 -15.56
C LEU A 349 -8.59 -28.45 -14.66
N ILE A 350 -9.19 -27.81 -13.65
CA ILE A 350 -8.49 -26.97 -12.68
C ILE A 350 -7.75 -27.85 -11.68
N LYS A 351 -6.43 -27.73 -11.65
CA LYS A 351 -5.57 -28.44 -10.70
C LYS A 351 -5.64 -27.77 -9.32
N LYS A 352 -5.82 -28.56 -8.26
CA LYS A 352 -6.03 -28.11 -6.88
C LYS A 352 -5.12 -28.87 -5.92
N VAL A 353 -4.79 -28.27 -4.79
CA VAL A 353 -3.94 -28.86 -3.74
C VAL A 353 -4.58 -28.72 -2.36
N ILE A 354 -4.37 -29.73 -1.50
CA ILE A 354 -4.84 -29.70 -0.11
C ILE A 354 -3.83 -28.92 0.73
N CYS A 355 -4.30 -28.06 1.65
CA CYS A 355 -3.46 -27.31 2.56
C CYS A 355 -4.00 -27.28 4.00
N THR A 356 -3.11 -26.97 4.93
CA THR A 356 -3.45 -26.65 6.33
C THR A 356 -3.36 -25.14 6.52
N GLY A 357 -4.48 -24.49 6.85
CA GLY A 357 -4.57 -23.04 7.05
C GLY A 357 -4.90 -22.67 8.51
N PRO A 358 -4.73 -21.39 8.89
CA PRO A 358 -5.14 -20.89 10.21
C PRO A 358 -6.67 -20.87 10.36
N ASN A 359 -7.14 -20.81 11.60
CA ASN A 359 -8.52 -21.12 11.98
C ASN A 359 -9.59 -20.07 11.62
N GLU A 360 -9.22 -18.91 11.09
CA GLU A 360 -10.09 -17.72 11.07
C GLU A 360 -11.03 -17.61 9.85
N THR A 361 -10.96 -18.52 8.88
CA THR A 361 -11.87 -18.47 7.71
C THR A 361 -13.32 -18.82 8.04
N ILE A 362 -13.60 -19.42 9.21
CA ILE A 362 -14.96 -19.61 9.76
C ILE A 362 -14.86 -19.48 11.29
N PRO A 363 -15.65 -18.61 11.95
CA PRO A 363 -15.63 -18.51 13.41
C PRO A 363 -16.15 -19.80 14.06
N GLY A 364 -15.27 -20.50 14.78
CA GLY A 364 -15.65 -21.57 15.72
C GLY A 364 -15.02 -22.96 15.52
N ASN A 365 -14.13 -23.18 14.54
CA ASN A 365 -13.44 -24.47 14.36
C ASN A 365 -11.92 -24.35 14.53
N THR A 366 -11.32 -25.21 15.35
CA THR A 366 -9.95 -25.04 15.87
C THR A 366 -8.85 -25.80 15.10
N THR A 367 -9.18 -26.53 14.03
CA THR A 367 -8.23 -26.92 12.97
C THR A 367 -8.96 -27.37 11.71
N GLY A 368 -9.03 -26.52 10.69
CA GLY A 368 -9.63 -26.85 9.38
C GLY A 368 -8.60 -27.37 8.37
N THR A 369 -9.00 -28.38 7.58
CA THR A 369 -8.29 -28.73 6.34
C THR A 369 -8.96 -28.03 5.17
N PHE A 370 -8.22 -27.19 4.45
CA PHE A 370 -8.75 -26.31 3.42
C PHE A 370 -8.17 -26.68 2.04
N MET A 371 -8.94 -26.42 0.98
CA MET A 371 -8.41 -26.45 -0.38
C MET A 371 -7.68 -25.15 -0.69
N LEU A 372 -6.57 -25.26 -1.42
CA LEU A 372 -6.01 -24.19 -2.23
C LEU A 372 -6.22 -24.50 -3.71
N ALA A 373 -6.89 -23.59 -4.42
CA ALA A 373 -6.77 -23.49 -5.87
C ALA A 373 -5.73 -22.39 -6.17
N MET A 374 -4.52 -22.84 -6.51
CA MET A 374 -3.41 -21.99 -6.94
C MET A 374 -2.70 -22.65 -8.12
N CYS A 375 -2.41 -21.89 -9.18
CA CYS A 375 -1.99 -22.47 -10.46
C CYS A 375 -0.48 -22.76 -10.56
N PHE A 376 -0.01 -23.86 -9.95
CA PHE A 376 1.28 -24.46 -10.30
C PHE A 376 1.22 -25.99 -10.29
N THR A 377 1.65 -26.62 -11.40
CA THR A 377 1.91 -28.06 -11.39
C THR A 377 3.36 -28.30 -11.04
N LEU A 378 3.64 -28.58 -9.77
CA LEU A 378 4.91 -29.16 -9.34
C LEU A 378 4.64 -30.48 -8.60
N PRO A 379 5.42 -31.55 -8.84
CA PRO A 379 5.34 -32.74 -8.01
C PRO A 379 5.62 -32.35 -6.55
N ALA A 380 4.84 -32.92 -5.62
CA ALA A 380 4.78 -32.44 -4.25
C ALA A 380 6.14 -32.57 -3.53
N ASN A 381 6.74 -31.42 -3.13
CA ASN A 381 7.63 -31.14 -1.98
C ASN A 381 8.59 -29.93 -2.27
N TRP A 382 8.35 -28.71 -1.72
CA TRP A 382 9.00 -27.36 -1.93
C TRP A 382 9.37 -26.53 -0.65
N ARG A 383 10.58 -26.50 -0.05
CA ARG A 383 10.80 -26.05 1.37
C ARG A 383 11.26 -24.62 1.49
N CYS A 384 10.62 -23.90 2.42
CA CYS A 384 11.01 -22.54 2.78
C CYS A 384 11.19 -21.67 1.52
N ILE A 385 10.33 -21.94 0.53
CA ILE A 385 9.84 -20.90 -0.36
C ILE A 385 8.98 -20.01 0.55
N HIS A 386 9.59 -18.93 1.03
CA HIS A 386 8.83 -17.79 1.52
C HIS A 386 8.48 -16.96 0.31
N ILE A 387 7.22 -17.01 -0.15
CA ILE A 387 6.73 -16.10 -1.18
C ILE A 387 6.67 -14.70 -0.56
N TYR A 388 7.82 -14.03 -0.52
CA TYR A 388 7.89 -12.60 -0.31
C TYR A 388 7.30 -11.93 -1.52
N ALA A 389 6.03 -11.55 -1.41
CA ALA A 389 5.47 -10.44 -2.18
C ALA A 389 6.17 -9.14 -1.76
N VAL A 390 7.43 -8.99 -2.18
CA VAL A 390 7.85 -7.69 -2.72
C VAL A 390 6.86 -7.43 -3.85
N GLY A 391 6.18 -6.28 -3.83
CA GLY A 391 5.03 -6.06 -4.70
C GLY A 391 5.41 -6.10 -6.19
N ILE A 392 4.49 -5.75 -7.08
CA ILE A 392 3.87 -4.43 -7.02
C ILE A 392 2.81 -4.37 -8.13
N TYR A 393 1.85 -3.47 -7.99
CA TYR A 393 1.54 -2.45 -9.01
C TYR A 393 0.65 -1.38 -8.38
N ILE A 394 1.19 -0.38 -7.66
CA ILE A 394 0.27 0.48 -6.90
C ILE A 394 -0.59 1.31 -7.84
N CYS A 395 -1.88 1.02 -7.79
CA CYS A 395 -2.96 1.69 -8.50
C CYS A 395 -4.04 2.07 -7.48
N MET A 396 -4.96 2.95 -7.89
CA MET A 396 -6.08 3.36 -7.05
C MET A 396 -7.41 2.91 -7.66
N ILE A 397 -8.20 2.21 -6.85
CA ILE A 397 -9.61 1.95 -7.14
C ILE A 397 -10.47 2.94 -6.38
N TYR A 398 -11.52 3.42 -7.06
CA TYR A 398 -12.63 4.17 -6.50
C TYR A 398 -13.93 3.66 -7.12
N ASN A 399 -15.07 3.94 -6.48
CA ASN A 399 -16.39 3.64 -7.04
C ASN A 399 -16.72 4.66 -8.14
N ALA A 400 -17.08 4.18 -9.34
CA ALA A 400 -17.43 5.06 -10.46
C ALA A 400 -18.68 5.91 -10.18
N GLU A 401 -19.71 5.31 -9.57
CA GLU A 401 -21.07 5.87 -9.52
C GLU A 401 -21.18 7.13 -8.65
N HIS A 402 -20.37 7.20 -7.59
CA HIS A 402 -20.44 8.26 -6.58
C HIS A 402 -20.18 9.68 -7.14
N PHE A 403 -19.49 9.80 -8.27
CA PHE A 403 -19.22 11.10 -8.92
C PHE A 403 -20.17 11.45 -10.08
N PHE A 404 -21.08 10.54 -10.47
CA PHE A 404 -22.07 10.82 -11.53
C PHE A 404 -23.41 11.35 -11.01
N ASN A 405 -23.74 11.09 -9.74
CA ASN A 405 -24.97 11.58 -9.11
C ASN A 405 -24.79 12.95 -8.45
N ASN A 406 -24.62 13.99 -9.28
CA ASN A 406 -24.98 15.35 -8.87
C ASN A 406 -26.50 15.37 -8.56
N GLU A 407 -26.86 15.72 -7.32
CA GLU A 407 -28.27 15.87 -6.93
C GLU A 407 -28.92 17.01 -7.73
N LYS A 408 -29.77 16.68 -8.72
CA LYS A 408 -30.42 17.64 -9.64
C LYS A 408 -31.55 18.44 -8.97
N SER A 409 -31.17 19.19 -7.94
CA SER A 409 -32.01 20.01 -7.08
C SER A 409 -32.44 21.32 -7.75
N GLN A 410 -33.32 21.19 -8.75
CA GLN A 410 -34.47 22.09 -8.90
C GLN A 410 -34.17 23.58 -9.18
N ASN A 411 -33.20 23.86 -10.05
CA ASN A 411 -32.75 25.23 -10.38
C ASN A 411 -33.40 25.87 -11.64
N LEU A 412 -34.55 25.37 -12.10
CA LEU A 412 -35.38 26.04 -13.14
C LEU A 412 -36.06 27.34 -12.66
N ARG A 413 -35.93 27.68 -11.36
CA ARG A 413 -36.76 28.66 -10.65
C ARG A 413 -36.44 30.14 -10.95
N CYS A 414 -35.30 30.44 -11.56
CA CYS A 414 -34.82 31.81 -11.73
C CYS A 414 -35.41 32.58 -12.93
N VAL A 415 -35.92 31.88 -13.95
CA VAL A 415 -36.47 32.51 -15.17
C VAL A 415 -37.98 32.72 -15.04
N GLN A 416 -38.72 31.66 -14.69
CA GLN A 416 -40.18 31.59 -14.76
C GLN A 416 -40.94 32.64 -13.91
N THR A 417 -40.35 33.12 -12.82
CA THR A 417 -41.01 34.06 -11.89
C THR A 417 -40.93 35.52 -12.34
N PHE A 418 -39.90 35.91 -13.09
CA PHE A 418 -39.76 37.27 -13.60
C PHE A 418 -40.59 37.46 -14.87
N ASP A 419 -40.54 36.48 -15.79
CA ASP A 419 -41.29 36.49 -17.04
C ASP A 419 -42.80 36.60 -16.80
N TRP A 420 -43.36 35.85 -15.84
CA TRP A 420 -44.78 35.88 -15.50
C TRP A 420 -45.29 37.29 -15.17
N TYR A 421 -44.48 38.06 -14.42
CA TYR A 421 -44.79 39.43 -14.02
C TYR A 421 -44.68 40.42 -15.18
N CYS A 422 -43.73 40.21 -16.09
CA CYS A 422 -43.61 40.97 -17.33
C CYS A 422 -44.76 40.69 -18.31
N ILE A 423 -45.14 39.42 -18.49
CA ILE A 423 -46.28 39.00 -19.33
C ILE A 423 -47.58 39.63 -18.81
N LEU A 424 -47.87 39.53 -17.52
CA LEU A 424 -49.06 40.15 -16.91
C LEU A 424 -49.12 41.66 -17.14
N LYS A 425 -48.00 42.37 -16.95
CA LYS A 425 -47.93 43.82 -17.23
C LYS A 425 -48.12 44.14 -18.72
N TYR A 426 -47.55 43.33 -19.61
CA TYR A 426 -47.69 43.54 -21.04
C TYR A 426 -49.13 43.30 -21.53
N CYS A 427 -49.82 42.27 -21.03
CA CYS A 427 -51.24 42.04 -21.34
C CYS A 427 -52.14 43.20 -20.87
N VAL A 428 -51.90 43.75 -19.68
CA VAL A 428 -52.63 44.94 -19.19
C VAL A 428 -52.33 46.18 -20.03
N PHE A 429 -51.07 46.36 -20.47
CA PHE A 429 -50.68 47.46 -21.35
C PHE A 429 -51.28 47.34 -22.76
N LEU A 430 -51.36 46.12 -23.32
CA LEU A 430 -52.04 45.85 -24.60
C LEU A 430 -53.52 46.21 -24.55
N TRP A 431 -54.22 45.83 -23.46
CA TRP A 431 -55.62 46.20 -23.28
C TRP A 431 -55.79 47.72 -23.15
N PHE A 432 -55.00 48.38 -22.30
CA PHE A 432 -55.01 49.84 -22.18
C PHE A 432 -54.73 50.56 -23.52
N ALA A 433 -53.80 50.05 -24.32
CA ALA A 433 -53.47 50.61 -25.63
C ALA A 433 -54.56 50.37 -26.70
N GLY A 434 -55.42 49.35 -26.51
CA GLY A 434 -56.62 49.16 -27.33
C GLY A 434 -57.74 50.15 -26.97
N GLU A 435 -57.92 50.42 -25.69
CA GLU A 435 -59.03 51.25 -25.16
C GLU A 435 -58.79 52.77 -25.35
N LEU A 436 -57.54 53.25 -25.32
CA LEU A 436 -57.20 54.69 -25.23
C LEU A 436 -56.95 55.43 -26.56
N TYR A 437 -57.14 54.81 -27.73
CA TYR A 437 -56.93 55.45 -29.04
C TYR A 437 -58.24 55.64 -29.84
N PRO A 438 -59.05 56.68 -29.57
CA PRO A 438 -60.30 56.95 -30.27
C PRO A 438 -60.16 57.50 -31.71
N PHE A 439 -58.96 57.47 -32.31
CA PHE A 439 -58.68 57.97 -33.66
C PHE A 439 -58.88 56.89 -34.75
N GLY A 440 -60.08 56.31 -34.77
CA GLY A 440 -60.53 55.36 -35.81
C GLY A 440 -61.92 55.67 -36.40
N ARG A 441 -62.65 56.68 -35.90
CA ARG A 441 -64.03 56.98 -36.31
C ARG A 441 -64.14 57.94 -37.51
N PHE A 442 -63.55 57.55 -38.64
CA PHE A 442 -63.84 58.07 -39.99
C PHE A 442 -63.63 56.91 -40.98
N LYS A 443 -64.54 56.57 -41.90
CA LYS A 443 -65.74 57.28 -42.40
C LYS A 443 -66.67 56.33 -43.19
N VAL A 444 -67.93 56.74 -43.39
CA VAL A 444 -68.95 56.24 -44.36
C VAL A 444 -69.75 54.99 -43.94
N ASN A 445 -71.06 55.04 -44.26
CA ASN A 445 -72.08 54.05 -43.92
C ASN A 445 -72.05 52.80 -44.82
N SER A 446 -72.29 51.64 -44.23
CA SER A 446 -73.16 50.59 -44.75
C SER A 446 -73.74 49.78 -43.58
N GLU A 447 -74.95 49.23 -43.73
CA GLU A 447 -75.59 48.41 -42.69
C GLU A 447 -75.09 46.96 -42.78
N GLU A 448 -74.04 46.64 -42.03
CA GLU A 448 -73.60 45.27 -41.73
C GLU A 448 -73.42 45.10 -40.21
N GLU A 449 -73.33 43.85 -39.74
CA GLU A 449 -73.55 43.48 -38.34
C GLU A 449 -72.48 44.01 -37.35
N GLU A 450 -72.87 44.10 -36.07
CA GLU A 450 -72.07 44.68 -34.98
C GLU A 450 -70.92 43.74 -34.56
N GLU A 451 -69.88 43.60 -35.41
CA GLU A 451 -68.63 42.89 -35.05
C GLU A 451 -67.92 43.59 -33.89
N ASP A 452 -67.77 42.88 -32.77
CA ASP A 452 -67.22 43.38 -31.51
C ASP A 452 -65.84 44.06 -31.61
N ALA A 453 -65.64 45.08 -30.78
CA ALA A 453 -64.31 45.62 -30.49
C ALA A 453 -63.43 44.59 -29.74
N LEU A 454 -62.11 44.79 -29.71
CA LEU A 454 -61.15 43.87 -29.07
C LEU A 454 -61.44 43.67 -27.57
N THR A 455 -62.17 42.60 -27.25
CA THR A 455 -62.46 42.17 -25.88
C THR A 455 -61.18 41.76 -25.16
N LEU A 456 -61.11 42.02 -23.85
CA LEU A 456 -59.95 41.69 -22.99
C LEU A 456 -59.45 40.24 -23.16
N SER A 457 -60.37 39.29 -23.33
CA SER A 457 -60.09 37.89 -23.61
C SER A 457 -59.37 37.68 -24.94
N SER A 458 -59.81 38.33 -26.02
CA SER A 458 -59.15 38.21 -27.34
C SER A 458 -57.70 38.70 -27.32
N ALA A 459 -57.42 39.80 -26.63
CA ALA A 459 -56.07 40.34 -26.46
C ALA A 459 -55.17 39.43 -25.60
N MET A 460 -55.72 38.80 -24.56
CA MET A 460 -55.00 37.81 -23.75
C MET A 460 -54.66 36.55 -24.57
N TRP A 461 -55.63 36.00 -25.33
CA TRP A 461 -55.39 34.84 -26.19
C TRP A 461 -54.34 35.13 -27.28
N PHE A 462 -54.41 36.28 -27.94
CA PHE A 462 -53.39 36.70 -28.91
C PHE A 462 -51.98 36.76 -28.29
N SER A 463 -51.86 37.39 -27.11
CA SER A 463 -50.58 37.54 -26.41
C SER A 463 -49.97 36.19 -26.02
N TRP A 464 -50.81 35.27 -25.54
CA TRP A 464 -50.43 33.92 -25.11
C TRP A 464 -50.10 33.00 -26.30
N GLY A 465 -50.86 33.10 -27.40
CA GLY A 465 -50.62 32.39 -28.65
C GLY A 465 -49.24 32.71 -29.23
N VAL A 466 -48.89 33.99 -29.31
CA VAL A 466 -47.56 34.43 -29.78
C VAL A 466 -46.44 33.90 -28.87
N LEU A 467 -46.62 33.92 -27.55
CA LEU A 467 -45.60 33.45 -26.60
C LEU A 467 -45.36 31.94 -26.66
N LEU A 468 -46.43 31.14 -26.79
CA LEU A 468 -46.33 29.68 -26.92
C LEU A 468 -46.11 29.20 -28.36
N ASN A 469 -45.92 30.12 -29.32
CA ASN A 469 -45.86 29.84 -30.75
C ASN A 469 -47.05 28.98 -31.26
N SER A 470 -48.24 29.25 -30.71
CA SER A 470 -49.49 28.53 -30.94
C SER A 470 -50.46 29.38 -31.76
N GLY A 471 -50.91 28.84 -32.90
CA GLY A 471 -51.78 29.55 -33.85
C GLY A 471 -53.25 29.73 -33.41
N ILE A 472 -53.53 29.71 -32.10
CA ILE A 472 -54.88 29.83 -31.53
C ILE A 472 -55.12 31.30 -31.12
N GLY A 473 -55.79 32.05 -31.99
CA GLY A 473 -56.20 33.43 -31.71
C GLY A 473 -57.21 33.92 -32.74
N GLU A 474 -58.46 34.12 -32.33
CA GLU A 474 -59.57 34.50 -33.21
C GLU A 474 -59.61 36.02 -33.53
N GLY A 475 -58.65 36.79 -33.01
CA GLY A 475 -58.52 38.23 -33.26
C GLY A 475 -57.09 38.65 -33.59
N ALA A 476 -56.86 39.12 -34.82
CA ALA A 476 -55.63 39.78 -35.22
C ALA A 476 -55.79 41.32 -35.12
N PRO A 477 -54.78 42.08 -34.65
CA PRO A 477 -54.91 43.53 -34.51
C PRO A 477 -55.19 44.23 -35.86
N ARG A 478 -56.38 44.81 -35.98
CA ARG A 478 -56.80 45.59 -37.17
C ARG A 478 -56.13 46.98 -37.22
N SER A 479 -55.78 47.59 -36.07
CA SER A 479 -55.16 48.93 -36.01
C SER A 479 -53.63 48.94 -36.20
N PHE A 480 -53.10 50.04 -36.74
CA PHE A 480 -51.67 50.19 -37.07
C PHE A 480 -50.75 50.15 -35.85
N SER A 481 -51.12 50.85 -34.76
CA SER A 481 -50.40 50.86 -33.49
C SER A 481 -50.30 49.48 -32.85
N ALA A 482 -51.41 48.73 -32.80
CA ALA A 482 -51.44 47.39 -32.23
C ALA A 482 -50.67 46.36 -33.08
N ARG A 483 -50.57 46.55 -34.40
CA ARG A 483 -49.69 45.73 -35.27
C ARG A 483 -48.22 45.95 -34.94
N ILE A 484 -47.79 47.19 -34.75
CA ILE A 484 -46.40 47.49 -34.33
C ILE A 484 -46.12 46.88 -32.95
N LEU A 485 -47.05 47.00 -31.99
CA LEU A 485 -46.89 46.39 -30.67
C LEU A 485 -46.81 44.86 -30.76
N GLY A 486 -47.65 44.22 -31.58
CA GLY A 486 -47.61 42.78 -31.83
C GLY A 486 -46.30 42.30 -32.46
N MET A 487 -45.70 43.07 -33.37
CA MET A 487 -44.38 42.77 -33.94
C MET A 487 -43.26 42.84 -32.89
N VAL A 488 -43.29 43.85 -32.01
CA VAL A 488 -42.34 43.97 -30.90
C VAL A 488 -42.51 42.82 -29.89
N TRP A 489 -43.75 42.41 -29.59
CA TRP A 489 -44.03 41.25 -28.74
C TRP A 489 -43.50 39.94 -29.33
N ALA A 490 -43.71 39.71 -30.63
CA ALA A 490 -43.19 38.51 -31.30
C ALA A 490 -41.65 38.45 -31.26
N GLY A 491 -40.97 39.58 -31.46
CA GLY A 491 -39.52 39.68 -31.31
C GLY A 491 -39.05 39.37 -29.88
N PHE A 492 -39.74 39.90 -28.87
CA PHE A 492 -39.43 39.65 -27.45
C PHE A 492 -39.69 38.20 -27.03
N ALA A 493 -40.81 37.59 -27.47
CA ALA A 493 -41.12 36.18 -27.23
C ALA A 493 -40.05 35.24 -27.83
N MET A 494 -39.59 35.52 -29.05
CA MET A 494 -38.48 34.76 -29.66
C MET A 494 -37.18 34.88 -28.87
N ILE A 495 -36.89 36.03 -28.26
CA ILE A 495 -35.71 36.21 -27.39
C ILE A 495 -35.83 35.37 -26.11
N ILE A 496 -37.00 35.30 -25.47
CA ILE A 496 -37.24 34.43 -24.29
C ILE A 496 -37.02 32.95 -24.63
N VAL A 497 -37.56 32.48 -25.77
CA VAL A 497 -37.37 31.09 -26.20
C VAL A 497 -35.90 30.80 -26.54
N ALA A 498 -35.20 31.75 -27.15
CA ALA A 498 -33.78 31.65 -27.44
C ALA A 498 -32.91 31.63 -26.17
N SER A 499 -33.19 32.47 -25.17
CA SER A 499 -32.43 32.50 -23.92
C SER A 499 -32.68 31.25 -23.05
N TYR A 500 -33.93 30.77 -23.00
CA TYR A 500 -34.25 29.50 -22.33
C TYR A 500 -33.52 28.31 -22.96
N THR A 501 -33.52 28.21 -24.29
CA THR A 501 -32.84 27.11 -25.01
C THR A 501 -31.32 27.22 -24.92
N ALA A 502 -30.75 28.43 -24.96
CA ALA A 502 -29.33 28.67 -24.72
C ALA A 502 -28.89 28.30 -23.28
N ASN A 503 -29.70 28.66 -22.27
CA ASN A 503 -29.42 28.32 -20.87
C ASN A 503 -29.48 26.79 -20.61
N LEU A 504 -30.44 26.09 -21.22
CA LEU A 504 -30.53 24.63 -21.18
C LEU A 504 -29.30 23.98 -21.84
N ALA A 505 -28.85 24.49 -23.00
CA ALA A 505 -27.65 24.00 -23.66
C ALA A 505 -26.38 24.27 -22.84
N ALA A 506 -26.26 25.43 -22.20
CA ALA A 506 -25.14 25.76 -21.32
C ALA A 506 -25.06 24.82 -20.10
N PHE A 507 -26.20 24.52 -19.46
CA PHE A 507 -26.26 23.58 -18.33
C PHE A 507 -25.75 22.18 -18.72
N LEU A 508 -26.18 21.66 -19.87
CA LEU A 508 -25.76 20.34 -20.39
C LEU A 508 -24.26 20.25 -20.73
N VAL A 509 -23.55 21.38 -20.87
CA VAL A 509 -22.10 21.43 -21.11
C VAL A 509 -21.31 21.65 -19.81
N LEU A 510 -21.94 22.27 -18.80
CA LEU A 510 -21.34 22.59 -17.50
C LEU A 510 -21.45 21.46 -16.47
N ASP A 511 -22.47 20.61 -16.55
CA ASP A 511 -22.70 19.45 -15.66
C ASP A 511 -21.73 18.28 -16.00
N ARG A 512 -20.43 18.58 -16.04
CA ARG A 512 -19.36 17.58 -16.08
C ARG A 512 -19.20 16.98 -14.67
N PRO A 513 -19.16 15.65 -14.51
CA PRO A 513 -18.79 15.05 -13.24
C PRO A 513 -17.36 15.45 -12.87
N GLU A 514 -17.02 15.40 -11.59
CA GLU A 514 -15.66 15.74 -11.14
C GLU A 514 -14.62 14.85 -11.84
N GLU A 515 -13.48 15.44 -12.19
CA GLU A 515 -12.44 14.72 -12.94
C GLU A 515 -11.89 13.54 -12.14
N ARG A 516 -11.67 12.42 -12.83
CA ARG A 516 -11.13 11.19 -12.24
C ARG A 516 -9.77 11.48 -11.61
N ILE A 517 -9.48 10.79 -10.49
CA ILE A 517 -8.20 10.92 -9.76
C ILE A 517 -7.04 10.76 -10.75
N THR A 518 -6.21 11.80 -10.86
CA THR A 518 -5.17 11.89 -11.90
C THR A 518 -3.98 10.96 -11.63
N GLY A 519 -3.72 10.62 -10.37
CA GLY A 519 -2.67 9.71 -9.93
C GLY A 519 -2.14 10.09 -8.55
N ILE A 520 -0.99 9.55 -8.15
CA ILE A 520 -0.41 9.77 -6.81
C ILE A 520 -0.08 11.25 -6.49
N ASN A 521 0.05 12.09 -7.52
CA ASN A 521 0.34 13.52 -7.39
C ASN A 521 -0.92 14.40 -7.32
N ASP A 522 -2.12 13.81 -7.29
CA ASP A 522 -3.38 14.55 -7.23
C ASP A 522 -3.46 15.46 -5.98
N PRO A 523 -3.86 16.74 -6.10
CA PRO A 523 -4.01 17.63 -4.95
C PRO A 523 -4.92 17.08 -3.84
N ARG A 524 -5.96 16.31 -4.20
CA ARG A 524 -6.92 15.68 -3.26
C ARG A 524 -6.28 14.64 -2.36
N LEU A 525 -5.24 13.97 -2.87
CA LEU A 525 -4.44 12.99 -2.14
C LEU A 525 -3.31 13.67 -1.36
N ARG A 526 -2.53 14.54 -2.03
CA ARG A 526 -1.32 15.14 -1.47
C ARG A 526 -1.61 16.09 -0.31
N ASN A 527 -2.76 16.76 -0.33
CA ASN A 527 -3.31 17.55 0.78
C ASN A 527 -4.58 16.88 1.33
N PRO A 528 -4.43 15.87 2.22
CA PRO A 528 -5.57 15.09 2.71
C PRO A 528 -6.59 15.97 3.47
N SER A 529 -7.86 15.60 3.36
CA SER A 529 -8.96 16.20 4.11
C SER A 529 -9.95 15.12 4.54
N ASP A 530 -10.56 15.28 5.71
CA ASP A 530 -11.45 14.25 6.30
C ASP A 530 -12.74 14.01 5.46
N LYS A 531 -12.97 14.81 4.41
CA LYS A 531 -14.03 14.59 3.40
C LYS A 531 -13.66 13.53 2.36
N PHE A 532 -12.38 13.27 2.11
CA PHE A 532 -11.91 12.36 1.06
C PHE A 532 -11.04 11.27 1.70
N ILE A 533 -11.69 10.27 2.27
CA ILE A 533 -11.05 9.19 3.00
C ILE A 533 -10.41 8.20 2.02
N TYR A 534 -9.11 7.96 2.16
CA TYR A 534 -8.34 6.98 1.40
C TYR A 534 -7.43 6.15 2.31
N ALA A 535 -7.19 4.89 1.95
CA ALA A 535 -6.57 3.90 2.82
C ALA A 535 -5.84 2.79 2.05
N THR A 536 -5.06 1.99 2.77
CA THR A 536 -4.46 0.73 2.32
C THR A 536 -4.62 -0.36 3.40
N VAL A 537 -4.02 -1.54 3.22
CA VAL A 537 -4.00 -2.61 4.24
C VAL A 537 -2.81 -2.44 5.17
N LYS A 538 -2.99 -2.62 6.48
CA LYS A 538 -1.93 -2.49 7.49
C LYS A 538 -0.80 -3.50 7.27
N GLN A 539 0.43 -3.13 7.65
CA GLN A 539 1.63 -3.99 7.61
C GLN A 539 2.00 -4.53 6.20
N SER A 540 1.39 -3.98 5.15
CA SER A 540 1.58 -4.38 3.76
C SER A 540 2.86 -3.82 3.12
N SER A 541 3.18 -4.31 1.92
CA SER A 541 4.17 -3.72 1.01
C SER A 541 3.92 -2.22 0.76
N VAL A 542 2.64 -1.84 0.62
CA VAL A 542 2.18 -0.47 0.40
C VAL A 542 2.37 0.39 1.65
N ASP A 543 1.94 -0.09 2.81
CA ASP A 543 2.10 0.57 4.12
C ASP A 543 3.59 0.86 4.43
N ILE A 544 4.45 -0.14 4.21
CA ILE A 544 5.91 -0.01 4.36
C ILE A 544 6.50 0.99 3.36
N TYR A 545 6.00 1.06 2.13
CA TYR A 545 6.43 2.05 1.14
C TYR A 545 6.11 3.47 1.59
N PHE A 546 4.84 3.76 1.93
CA PHE A 546 4.42 5.09 2.37
C PHE A 546 5.09 5.51 3.69
N ARG A 547 5.33 4.57 4.61
CA ARG A 547 6.09 4.82 5.85
C ARG A 547 7.56 5.19 5.60
N ARG A 548 8.16 4.67 4.52
CA ARG A 548 9.56 4.92 4.16
C ARG A 548 9.75 6.20 3.33
N GLN A 549 8.76 6.63 2.56
CA GLN A 549 8.86 7.81 1.69
C GLN A 549 8.55 9.11 2.43
N VAL A 550 9.60 9.86 2.77
CA VAL A 550 9.50 11.14 3.52
C VAL A 550 8.56 12.14 2.83
N GLU A 551 8.59 12.21 1.51
CA GLU A 551 7.73 13.09 0.70
C GLU A 551 6.23 12.81 0.81
N LEU A 552 5.85 11.55 1.08
CA LEU A 552 4.46 11.08 1.17
C LEU A 552 4.00 10.93 2.63
N SER A 553 4.81 11.42 3.59
CA SER A 553 4.53 11.30 5.03
C SER A 553 3.26 12.01 5.50
N THR A 554 2.78 13.03 4.77
CA THR A 554 1.45 13.64 5.00
C THR A 554 0.33 12.66 4.68
N MET A 555 0.45 11.92 3.57
CA MET A 555 -0.52 10.91 3.15
C MET A 555 -0.51 9.70 4.08
N TYR A 556 0.69 9.24 4.48
CA TYR A 556 0.83 8.14 5.44
C TYR A 556 0.06 8.41 6.74
N ARG A 557 0.21 9.60 7.33
CA ARG A 557 -0.52 10.02 8.55
C ARG A 557 -2.05 10.11 8.39
N HIS A 558 -2.56 10.17 7.17
CA HIS A 558 -4.00 10.14 6.89
C HIS A 558 -4.49 8.69 6.76
N MET A 559 -3.74 7.85 6.05
CA MET A 559 -4.04 6.43 5.86
C MET A 559 -3.90 5.61 7.16
N GLU A 560 -2.90 5.91 7.99
CA GLU A 560 -2.63 5.21 9.27
C GLU A 560 -3.84 5.19 10.23
N LYS A 561 -4.76 6.16 10.10
CA LYS A 561 -6.04 6.21 10.85
C LYS A 561 -7.16 5.32 10.27
N HIS A 562 -7.10 5.01 8.98
CA HIS A 562 -8.18 4.43 8.18
C HIS A 562 -7.82 3.10 7.51
N ASN A 563 -6.59 2.60 7.70
CA ASN A 563 -6.12 1.34 7.11
C ASN A 563 -6.93 0.13 7.62
N TYR A 564 -7.15 -0.83 6.73
CA TYR A 564 -7.91 -2.06 6.96
C TYR A 564 -7.00 -3.26 7.26
N GLU A 565 -7.54 -4.36 7.78
CA GLU A 565 -6.76 -5.60 8.02
C GLU A 565 -6.72 -6.53 6.79
N SER A 566 -7.66 -6.37 5.85
CA SER A 566 -7.76 -7.20 4.64
C SER A 566 -8.15 -6.39 3.40
N ALA A 567 -7.60 -6.75 2.24
CA ALA A 567 -7.96 -6.12 0.97
C ALA A 567 -9.44 -6.33 0.62
N ALA A 568 -10.02 -7.50 0.93
CA ALA A 568 -11.43 -7.79 0.65
C ALA A 568 -12.39 -6.88 1.44
N GLU A 569 -12.02 -6.53 2.69
CA GLU A 569 -12.77 -5.58 3.52
C GLU A 569 -12.69 -4.16 2.94
N ALA A 570 -11.50 -3.72 2.54
CA ALA A 570 -11.28 -2.41 1.93
C ALA A 570 -12.01 -2.25 0.58
N ILE A 571 -12.00 -3.29 -0.27
CA ILE A 571 -12.73 -3.32 -1.54
C ILE A 571 -14.24 -3.20 -1.30
N GLN A 572 -14.77 -3.92 -0.31
CA GLN A 572 -16.18 -3.78 0.07
C GLN A 572 -16.48 -2.39 0.66
N ALA A 573 -15.56 -1.78 1.41
CA ALA A 573 -15.71 -0.41 1.90
C ALA A 573 -15.76 0.64 0.78
N VAL A 574 -15.10 0.41 -0.37
CA VAL A 574 -15.26 1.26 -1.57
C VAL A 574 -16.62 1.05 -2.22
N ARG A 575 -17.08 -0.20 -2.37
CA ARG A 575 -18.43 -0.53 -2.88
C ARG A 575 -19.54 0.09 -2.02
N ASP A 576 -19.37 0.06 -0.70
CA ASP A 576 -20.24 0.67 0.30
C ASP A 576 -20.15 2.22 0.36
N ASN A 577 -19.29 2.85 -0.46
CA ASN A 577 -18.97 4.29 -0.43
C ASN A 577 -18.48 4.83 0.94
N LYS A 578 -17.95 3.95 1.81
CA LYS A 578 -17.30 4.32 3.08
C LYS A 578 -15.86 4.79 2.86
N LEU A 579 -15.21 4.25 1.83
CA LEU A 579 -13.85 4.56 1.42
C LEU A 579 -13.88 5.17 0.01
N HIS A 580 -13.28 6.34 -0.19
CA HIS A 580 -13.36 7.04 -1.48
C HIS A 580 -12.29 6.56 -2.47
N ALA A 581 -11.12 6.15 -1.96
CA ALA A 581 -10.07 5.52 -2.77
C ALA A 581 -9.30 4.45 -1.97
N PHE A 582 -9.05 3.30 -2.59
CA PHE A 582 -8.24 2.22 -2.05
C PHE A 582 -6.94 2.07 -2.85
N ILE A 583 -5.80 2.05 -2.15
CA ILE A 583 -4.45 2.06 -2.71
C ILE A 583 -3.83 0.66 -2.55
N TRP A 584 -3.68 -0.09 -3.65
CA TRP A 584 -3.27 -1.51 -3.63
C TRP A 584 -2.63 -1.98 -4.95
N ASP A 585 -2.19 -3.24 -5.02
CA ASP A 585 -1.53 -3.84 -6.18
C ASP A 585 -2.48 -4.12 -7.36
N SER A 586 -2.12 -3.68 -8.57
CA SER A 586 -3.03 -3.63 -9.73
C SER A 586 -3.40 -4.99 -10.27
N ALA A 587 -2.55 -6.01 -10.16
CA ALA A 587 -2.95 -7.37 -10.54
C ALA A 587 -4.14 -7.91 -9.70
N VAL A 588 -4.40 -7.32 -8.51
CA VAL A 588 -5.60 -7.56 -7.71
C VAL A 588 -6.72 -6.59 -8.10
N LEU A 589 -6.41 -5.30 -8.30
CA LEU A 589 -7.39 -4.26 -8.60
C LEU A 589 -7.97 -4.34 -10.03
N GLU A 590 -7.14 -4.53 -11.05
CA GLU A 590 -7.55 -4.79 -12.44
C GLU A 590 -8.47 -6.02 -12.51
N PHE A 591 -8.15 -7.08 -11.76
CA PHE A 591 -9.02 -8.26 -11.66
C PHE A 591 -10.38 -7.93 -11.04
N GLU A 592 -10.42 -7.26 -9.88
CA GLU A 592 -11.69 -6.88 -9.22
C GLU A 592 -12.54 -5.93 -10.08
N ALA A 593 -11.91 -4.97 -10.76
CA ALA A 593 -12.57 -4.10 -11.73
C ALA A 593 -13.15 -4.91 -12.91
N SER A 594 -12.37 -5.83 -13.48
CA SER A 594 -12.77 -6.69 -14.60
C SER A 594 -13.94 -7.63 -14.28
N GLN A 595 -14.07 -8.05 -13.01
CA GLN A 595 -15.06 -9.04 -12.59
C GLN A 595 -16.48 -8.46 -12.51
N LYS A 596 -16.63 -7.21 -12.07
CA LYS A 596 -17.95 -6.60 -11.76
C LYS A 596 -18.22 -5.26 -12.46
N CYS A 597 -17.21 -4.62 -13.05
CA CYS A 597 -17.30 -3.34 -13.78
C CYS A 597 -17.91 -2.16 -12.98
N ASP A 598 -18.02 -2.29 -11.65
CA ASP A 598 -18.51 -1.28 -10.70
C ASP A 598 -17.37 -0.35 -10.22
N LEU A 599 -16.19 -0.96 -10.04
CA LEU A 599 -14.95 -0.30 -9.64
C LEU A 599 -14.07 -0.04 -10.86
N VAL A 600 -13.34 1.07 -10.84
CA VAL A 600 -12.40 1.44 -11.91
C VAL A 600 -11.04 1.85 -11.34
N THR A 601 -9.99 1.33 -11.98
CA THR A 601 -8.58 1.66 -11.72
C THR A 601 -8.21 3.03 -12.31
N THR A 602 -7.48 3.86 -11.56
CA THR A 602 -7.03 5.20 -11.98
C THR A 602 -5.60 5.54 -11.57
N GLY A 603 -5.02 6.51 -12.28
CA GLY A 603 -3.65 6.96 -12.14
C GLY A 603 -2.64 6.12 -12.93
N GLU A 604 -1.46 6.69 -13.16
CA GLU A 604 -0.31 5.92 -13.64
C GLU A 604 0.18 4.94 -12.56
N LEU A 605 0.66 3.77 -12.98
CA LEU A 605 1.27 2.74 -12.13
C LEU A 605 2.54 3.28 -11.46
N PHE A 606 2.42 3.68 -10.20
CA PHE A 606 3.49 4.27 -9.39
C PHE A 606 4.09 3.25 -8.41
N PHE A 607 5.40 3.38 -8.15
CA PHE A 607 6.24 2.32 -7.56
C PHE A 607 6.27 1.10 -8.53
N ARG A 608 7.44 0.64 -8.99
CA ARG A 608 7.57 -0.45 -9.99
C ARG A 608 8.51 -1.56 -9.51
N SER A 609 7.97 -2.77 -9.34
CA SER A 609 8.66 -4.06 -9.18
C SER A 609 7.68 -5.18 -9.55
N GLY A 610 8.03 -6.44 -9.32
CA GLY A 610 7.13 -7.56 -9.58
C GLY A 610 7.36 -8.73 -8.62
N PHE A 611 6.36 -9.61 -8.56
CA PHE A 611 6.36 -10.79 -7.70
C PHE A 611 7.50 -11.76 -8.03
N GLY A 612 7.99 -12.48 -7.02
CA GLY A 612 9.08 -13.45 -7.19
C GLY A 612 9.07 -14.56 -6.16
N ILE A 613 9.64 -15.72 -6.53
CA ILE A 613 9.74 -16.89 -5.64
C ILE A 613 10.92 -16.70 -4.67
N GLY A 614 10.62 -16.18 -3.48
CA GLY A 614 11.61 -16.01 -2.42
C GLY A 614 12.09 -17.33 -1.82
N MET A 615 13.39 -17.44 -1.59
CA MET A 615 14.07 -18.62 -1.03
C MET A 615 15.21 -18.17 -0.09
N ARG A 616 15.73 -19.09 0.73
CA ARG A 616 16.98 -18.87 1.48
C ARG A 616 18.10 -18.46 0.51
N LYS A 617 18.96 -17.49 0.89
CA LYS A 617 19.97 -16.88 0.00
C LYS A 617 20.84 -17.92 -0.71
N ASP A 618 21.25 -18.93 0.04
CA ASP A 618 22.18 -20.00 -0.34
C ASP A 618 21.44 -21.27 -0.82
N SER A 619 20.14 -21.17 -1.14
CA SER A 619 19.34 -22.27 -1.68
C SER A 619 19.90 -22.73 -3.04
N PRO A 620 20.32 -24.00 -3.19
CA PRO A 620 20.84 -24.51 -4.47
C PRO A 620 19.78 -24.52 -5.57
N TRP A 621 18.49 -24.55 -5.21
CA TRP A 621 17.37 -24.50 -6.16
C TRP A 621 17.19 -23.14 -6.83
N LYS A 622 17.73 -22.06 -6.25
CA LYS A 622 17.51 -20.68 -6.71
C LYS A 622 17.81 -20.50 -8.20
N GLN A 623 18.96 -21.00 -8.67
CA GLN A 623 19.35 -20.86 -10.08
C GLN A 623 18.41 -21.62 -11.02
N ASN A 624 18.06 -22.86 -10.67
CA ASN A 624 17.20 -23.72 -11.50
C ASN A 624 15.78 -23.16 -11.59
N VAL A 625 15.23 -22.62 -10.49
CA VAL A 625 13.92 -21.95 -10.47
C VAL A 625 13.96 -20.67 -11.31
N SER A 626 15.00 -19.84 -11.21
CA SER A 626 15.13 -18.64 -12.03
C SER A 626 15.20 -18.96 -13.54
N LEU A 627 15.94 -20.00 -13.94
CA LEU A 627 15.97 -20.47 -15.33
C LEU A 627 14.63 -21.05 -15.80
N ALA A 628 13.91 -21.76 -14.93
CA ALA A 628 12.57 -22.27 -15.23
C ALA A 628 11.56 -21.12 -15.44
N ILE A 629 11.61 -20.06 -14.63
CA ILE A 629 10.75 -18.88 -14.79
C ILE A 629 11.07 -18.16 -16.12
N LEU A 630 12.36 -17.97 -16.45
CA LEU A 630 12.76 -17.35 -17.72
C LEU A 630 12.26 -18.13 -18.93
N SER A 631 12.49 -19.45 -18.97
CA SER A 631 11.95 -20.31 -20.05
C SER A 631 10.41 -20.34 -20.12
N SER A 632 9.72 -20.11 -18.99
CA SER A 632 8.26 -19.96 -18.91
C SER A 632 7.74 -18.59 -19.35
N HIS A 633 8.63 -17.62 -19.57
CA HIS A 633 8.33 -16.32 -20.15
C HIS A 633 8.72 -16.29 -21.65
N GLU A 634 9.82 -16.96 -22.02
CA GLU A 634 10.26 -17.10 -23.42
C GLU A 634 9.30 -17.94 -24.26
N ASN A 635 8.62 -18.93 -23.67
CA ASN A 635 7.67 -19.80 -24.35
C ASN A 635 6.20 -19.32 -24.32
N GLY A 636 5.92 -18.13 -23.77
CA GLY A 636 4.58 -17.56 -23.66
C GLY A 636 3.68 -18.11 -22.53
N PHE A 637 4.10 -19.16 -21.80
CA PHE A 637 3.26 -19.82 -20.80
C PHE A 637 2.75 -18.88 -19.69
N MET A 638 3.55 -17.88 -19.29
CA MET A 638 3.11 -16.86 -18.33
C MET A 638 2.00 -15.94 -18.88
N GLU A 639 1.99 -15.67 -20.18
CA GLU A 639 0.97 -14.84 -20.85
C GLU A 639 -0.35 -15.61 -21.00
N ASP A 640 -0.28 -16.93 -21.26
CA ASP A 640 -1.45 -17.81 -21.26
C ASP A 640 -2.09 -17.91 -19.87
N LEU A 641 -1.29 -17.90 -18.79
CA LEU A 641 -1.79 -17.85 -17.41
C LEU A 641 -2.48 -16.51 -17.11
N ASP A 642 -1.90 -15.38 -17.49
CA ASP A 642 -2.49 -14.04 -17.29
C ASP A 642 -3.87 -13.93 -17.96
N LYS A 643 -3.98 -14.36 -19.23
CA LYS A 643 -5.24 -14.43 -19.97
C LYS A 643 -6.26 -15.39 -19.34
N THR A 644 -5.81 -16.52 -18.80
CA THR A 644 -6.70 -17.55 -18.24
C THR A 644 -7.28 -17.15 -16.87
N TRP A 645 -6.52 -16.43 -16.04
CA TRP A 645 -6.86 -16.21 -14.63
C TRP A 645 -7.08 -14.74 -14.23
N VAL A 646 -6.41 -13.78 -14.88
CA VAL A 646 -6.48 -12.35 -14.52
C VAL A 646 -7.39 -11.61 -15.51
N ARG A 647 -7.14 -11.76 -16.81
CA ARG A 647 -7.87 -11.06 -17.89
C ARG A 647 -8.96 -11.92 -18.51
N TYR A 648 -9.76 -12.57 -17.67
CA TYR A 648 -10.84 -13.45 -18.11
C TYR A 648 -12.03 -12.71 -18.74
N GLN A 649 -12.31 -11.47 -18.31
CA GLN A 649 -13.51 -10.73 -18.68
C GLN A 649 -13.18 -9.26 -18.97
N GLU A 650 -13.56 -8.75 -20.13
CA GLU A 650 -13.31 -7.36 -20.52
C GLU A 650 -14.56 -6.51 -20.28
N CYS A 651 -14.45 -5.48 -19.43
CA CYS A 651 -15.49 -4.45 -19.29
C CYS A 651 -15.42 -3.51 -20.50
N ASP A 652 -16.47 -3.48 -21.34
CA ASP A 652 -16.54 -2.64 -22.55
C ASP A 652 -16.44 -1.15 -22.17
N SER A 653 -15.29 -0.54 -22.44
CA SER A 653 -14.90 0.79 -21.96
C SER A 653 -15.49 1.93 -22.79
N ARG A 654 -16.80 1.86 -23.06
CA ARG A 654 -17.57 2.95 -23.66
C ARG A 654 -17.42 4.22 -22.84
N SER A 655 -16.68 5.18 -23.39
CA SER A 655 -16.52 6.52 -22.81
C SER A 655 -17.89 7.10 -22.50
N ASN A 656 -18.21 7.29 -21.21
CA ASN A 656 -19.53 7.68 -20.74
C ASN A 656 -20.06 8.87 -21.54
N ALA A 657 -21.13 8.65 -22.31
CA ALA A 657 -21.79 9.72 -23.04
C ALA A 657 -22.26 10.81 -22.06
N PRO A 658 -22.24 12.10 -22.44
CA PRO A 658 -22.74 13.17 -21.57
C PRO A 658 -24.19 12.85 -21.14
N ALA A 659 -24.47 13.00 -19.86
CA ALA A 659 -25.63 12.39 -19.20
C ALA A 659 -26.95 12.73 -19.92
N THR A 660 -27.45 11.76 -20.70
CA THR A 660 -28.66 11.93 -21.51
C THR A 660 -29.85 12.27 -20.62
N LEU A 661 -30.67 13.24 -21.03
CA LEU A 661 -31.88 13.63 -20.31
C LEU A 661 -32.86 12.45 -20.20
N THR A 662 -32.82 11.74 -19.08
CA THR A 662 -33.70 10.59 -18.81
C THR A 662 -35.14 11.05 -18.57
N PHE A 663 -36.10 10.12 -18.73
CA PHE A 663 -37.52 10.38 -18.51
C PHE A 663 -37.83 11.00 -17.13
N GLU A 664 -37.13 10.56 -16.09
CA GLU A 664 -37.26 11.08 -14.71
C GLU A 664 -36.96 12.58 -14.62
N ASN A 665 -35.92 13.06 -15.32
CA ASN A 665 -35.54 14.47 -15.35
C ASN A 665 -36.60 15.35 -16.05
N MET A 666 -37.48 14.77 -16.87
CA MET A 666 -38.60 15.46 -17.53
C MET A 666 -39.96 15.20 -16.89
N ALA A 667 -40.07 14.28 -15.92
CA ALA A 667 -41.33 13.83 -15.33
C ALA A 667 -42.19 14.98 -14.76
N GLY A 668 -41.54 16.01 -14.18
CA GLY A 668 -42.23 17.20 -13.66
C GLY A 668 -43.03 17.98 -14.71
N VAL A 669 -42.59 17.99 -15.97
CA VAL A 669 -43.31 18.65 -17.07
C VAL A 669 -44.59 17.88 -17.42
N PHE A 670 -44.51 16.55 -17.50
CA PHE A 670 -45.67 15.69 -17.74
C PHE A 670 -46.69 15.76 -16.61
N MET A 671 -46.24 15.83 -15.35
CA MET A 671 -47.11 16.02 -14.19
C MET A 671 -47.84 17.37 -14.21
N LEU A 672 -47.19 18.44 -14.66
CA LEU A 672 -47.81 19.76 -14.84
C LEU A 672 -48.90 19.70 -15.92
N VAL A 673 -48.63 19.08 -17.07
CA VAL A 673 -49.63 18.89 -18.15
C VAL A 673 -50.82 18.06 -17.67
N ALA A 674 -50.59 16.97 -16.92
CA ALA A 674 -51.66 16.16 -16.34
C ALA A 674 -52.53 16.95 -15.35
N GLY A 675 -51.91 17.77 -14.50
CA GLY A 675 -52.62 18.71 -13.62
C GLY A 675 -53.44 19.76 -14.38
N GLY A 676 -52.89 20.28 -15.48
CA GLY A 676 -53.59 21.21 -16.38
C GLY A 676 -54.83 20.60 -17.04
N ILE A 677 -54.77 19.33 -17.46
CA ILE A 677 -55.92 18.60 -18.00
C ILE A 677 -57.00 18.41 -16.92
N ALA A 678 -56.61 18.01 -15.70
CA ALA A 678 -57.55 17.87 -14.58
C ALA A 678 -58.23 19.19 -14.20
N ALA A 679 -57.47 20.29 -14.17
CA ALA A 679 -58.01 21.64 -13.94
C ALA A 679 -58.94 22.09 -15.08
N GLY A 680 -58.61 21.78 -16.34
CA GLY A 680 -59.46 22.06 -17.50
C GLY A 680 -60.82 21.35 -17.41
N ILE A 681 -60.83 20.07 -17.04
CA ILE A 681 -62.08 19.31 -16.81
C ILE A 681 -62.93 19.97 -15.70
N PHE A 682 -62.30 20.39 -14.60
CA PHE A 682 -62.99 21.07 -13.50
C PHE A 682 -63.57 22.44 -13.91
N LEU A 683 -62.82 23.22 -14.69
CA LEU A 683 -63.28 24.51 -15.23
C LEU A 683 -64.46 24.34 -16.19
N ILE A 684 -64.48 23.30 -17.03
CA ILE A 684 -65.62 22.98 -17.91
C ILE A 684 -66.89 22.68 -17.08
N PHE A 685 -66.77 21.94 -15.97
CA PHE A 685 -67.90 21.73 -15.06
C PHE A 685 -68.40 23.04 -14.42
N ILE A 686 -67.49 23.92 -14.01
CA ILE A 686 -67.83 25.26 -13.48
C ILE A 686 -68.54 26.10 -14.55
N GLU A 687 -68.06 26.12 -15.79
CA GLU A 687 -68.65 26.90 -16.88
C GLU A 687 -70.07 26.41 -17.22
N ILE A 688 -70.28 25.08 -17.29
CA ILE A 688 -71.59 24.47 -17.50
C ILE A 688 -72.54 24.80 -16.33
N ALA A 689 -72.06 24.78 -15.09
CA ALA A 689 -72.85 25.17 -13.92
C ALA A 689 -73.22 26.66 -13.94
N TYR A 690 -72.25 27.54 -14.24
CA TYR A 690 -72.45 28.99 -14.34
C TYR A 690 -73.43 29.36 -15.46
N LYS A 691 -73.27 28.79 -16.66
CA LYS A 691 -74.21 28.98 -17.78
C LYS A 691 -75.60 28.43 -17.46
N ARG A 692 -75.73 27.31 -16.75
CA ARG A 692 -77.05 26.80 -16.27
C ARG A 692 -77.69 27.69 -15.21
N LEU A 693 -76.93 28.22 -14.25
CA LEU A 693 -77.44 29.13 -13.22
C LEU A 693 -77.93 30.44 -13.83
N ARG A 694 -77.10 31.08 -14.67
CA ARG A 694 -77.44 32.34 -15.33
C ARG A 694 -78.53 32.18 -16.40
N GLY A 695 -78.61 31.00 -17.03
CA GLY A 695 -79.71 30.63 -17.93
C GLY A 695 -81.05 30.41 -17.21
N ARG A 696 -81.03 30.04 -15.93
CA ARG A 696 -82.24 29.95 -15.08
C ARG A 696 -82.82 31.32 -14.78
N GLN A 697 -81.97 32.31 -14.48
CA GLN A 697 -82.38 33.68 -14.16
C GLN A 697 -83.09 34.39 -15.33
N ARG A 698 -82.76 34.07 -16.59
CA ARG A 698 -83.45 34.61 -17.78
C ARG A 698 -84.90 34.10 -17.99
N LEU A 699 -85.43 33.24 -17.11
CA LEU A 699 -86.77 32.67 -17.25
C LEU A 699 -87.80 33.25 -16.25
N GLU A 700 -87.40 34.18 -15.39
CA GLU A 700 -88.29 34.80 -14.37
C GLU A 700 -88.58 36.29 -14.63
N GLU A 701 -88.00 36.91 -15.66
CA GLU A 701 -88.18 38.34 -16.01
C GLU A 701 -88.65 38.55 -17.47
N GLU A 702 -89.96 38.43 -17.73
CA GLU A 702 -90.84 39.36 -18.51
C GLU A 702 -92.17 38.68 -18.94
N PRO A 703 -93.37 39.31 -18.82
CA PRO A 703 -94.66 38.64 -19.03
C PRO A 703 -95.47 39.02 -20.30
N THR A 704 -96.19 38.04 -20.84
CA THR A 704 -97.49 38.12 -21.56
C THR A 704 -97.72 39.15 -22.69
N ALA A 705 -97.77 38.70 -23.95
CA ALA A 705 -98.54 39.34 -25.04
C ALA A 705 -98.93 38.38 -26.20
N VAL A 706 -100.22 38.15 -26.46
CA VAL A 706 -100.83 37.31 -27.54
C VAL A 706 -102.33 37.69 -27.69
N PRO A 707 -103.04 37.53 -28.84
CA PRO A 707 -102.69 37.51 -30.28
C PRO A 707 -103.11 38.87 -30.93
N THR A 708 -103.85 39.12 -32.04
CA THR A 708 -104.60 38.46 -33.16
C THR A 708 -104.82 39.54 -34.26
N HIS A 709 -105.31 39.42 -35.51
CA HIS A 709 -105.97 38.42 -36.39
C HIS A 709 -105.29 38.51 -37.81
N ARG A 710 -105.70 37.93 -38.96
CA ARG A 710 -106.91 37.24 -39.52
C ARG A 710 -106.44 36.00 -40.31
N HIS A 711 -107.13 34.85 -40.40
CA HIS A 711 -108.51 34.50 -40.80
C HIS A 711 -108.79 34.67 -42.31
N HIS A 712 -109.26 33.66 -43.07
CA HIS A 712 -109.69 32.28 -42.74
C HIS A 712 -109.41 31.28 -43.91
N GLY A 713 -109.58 29.96 -43.67
CA GLY A 713 -109.36 28.85 -44.65
C GLY A 713 -110.65 28.40 -45.40
N PRO A 714 -110.88 27.09 -45.74
CA PRO A 714 -110.25 25.87 -45.16
C PRO A 714 -109.94 24.65 -46.10
N ALA A 715 -109.26 23.64 -45.52
CA ALA A 715 -109.39 22.17 -45.69
C ALA A 715 -109.02 21.38 -47.00
N GLN A 716 -107.89 20.63 -46.92
CA GLN A 716 -107.72 19.17 -47.23
C GLN A 716 -107.86 18.64 -48.70
N PRO A 717 -107.49 17.37 -49.01
CA PRO A 717 -106.26 16.62 -48.67
C PRO A 717 -105.66 15.75 -49.83
N VAL A 718 -104.34 15.47 -49.86
CA VAL A 718 -103.75 14.38 -50.70
C VAL A 718 -102.56 13.66 -50.03
N ARG A 719 -102.50 12.33 -50.23
CA ARG A 719 -101.35 11.39 -50.12
C ARG A 719 -101.50 10.35 -51.26
N PRO A 720 -100.51 9.49 -51.58
CA PRO A 720 -99.05 9.65 -51.69
C PRO A 720 -98.57 9.09 -53.08
N VAL A 721 -97.41 8.41 -53.12
CA VAL A 721 -96.78 7.70 -54.27
C VAL A 721 -96.11 8.64 -55.29
N GLY A 722 -94.82 8.49 -55.68
CA GLY A 722 -93.72 7.66 -55.13
C GLY A 722 -92.92 6.91 -56.21
N GLN A 723 -91.58 6.89 -56.12
CA GLN A 723 -90.72 5.93 -56.84
C GLN A 723 -89.28 5.89 -56.30
N HIS A 724 -88.52 4.86 -56.70
CA HIS A 724 -87.21 4.51 -56.14
C HIS A 724 -86.22 4.12 -57.25
N CYS A 725 -85.12 4.86 -57.43
CA CYS A 725 -83.85 4.35 -57.98
C CYS A 725 -82.70 5.38 -57.87
N GLY A 726 -81.44 4.93 -57.92
CA GLY A 726 -80.30 5.83 -58.22
C GLY A 726 -79.03 5.77 -57.35
N VAL A 727 -78.96 4.98 -56.27
CA VAL A 727 -77.78 4.98 -55.38
C VAL A 727 -76.66 4.06 -55.90
N ARG A 728 -75.76 4.56 -56.79
CA ARG A 728 -74.47 3.86 -57.03
C ARG A 728 -73.24 4.59 -57.61
N HIS A 729 -73.19 5.93 -57.72
CA HIS A 729 -72.06 6.60 -58.40
C HIS A 729 -71.14 7.56 -57.62
N ARG A 730 -71.45 8.00 -56.39
CA ARG A 730 -70.64 9.00 -55.64
C ARG A 730 -69.65 8.46 -54.60
N LYS A 731 -69.40 7.15 -54.55
CA LYS A 731 -68.49 6.54 -53.54
C LYS A 731 -67.14 6.04 -54.07
N ARG A 732 -66.96 5.90 -55.38
CA ARG A 732 -65.75 5.32 -56.00
C ARG A 732 -64.64 6.31 -56.35
N GLU A 733 -64.90 7.62 -56.33
CA GLU A 733 -63.91 8.65 -56.69
C GLU A 733 -62.99 8.95 -55.49
N ARG A 734 -63.57 9.22 -54.31
CA ARG A 734 -62.85 9.53 -53.05
C ARG A 734 -61.95 8.42 -52.50
N GLU A 735 -62.01 7.21 -53.05
CA GLU A 735 -61.11 6.11 -52.69
C GLU A 735 -59.83 6.12 -53.57
N ARG A 736 -59.94 6.47 -54.87
CA ARG A 736 -58.79 6.50 -55.79
C ARG A 736 -57.80 7.62 -55.50
N GLU A 737 -58.28 8.78 -55.05
CA GLU A 737 -57.44 9.90 -54.62
C GLU A 737 -56.55 9.49 -53.44
N ARG A 738 -57.13 8.80 -52.45
CA ARG A 738 -56.46 8.31 -51.23
C ARG A 738 -55.49 7.14 -51.43
N GLU A 739 -55.46 6.53 -52.62
CA GLU A 739 -54.43 5.55 -52.99
C GLU A 739 -53.30 6.20 -53.79
N THR A 740 -53.65 7.14 -54.68
CA THR A 740 -52.68 7.91 -55.49
C THR A 740 -51.73 8.73 -54.62
N GLU A 741 -52.23 9.31 -53.53
CA GLU A 741 -51.45 10.15 -52.62
C GLU A 741 -50.45 9.33 -51.77
N ARG A 742 -50.89 8.21 -51.18
CA ARG A 742 -50.01 7.26 -50.46
C ARG A 742 -49.01 6.54 -51.37
N GLY A 743 -49.26 6.50 -52.68
CA GLY A 743 -48.27 6.08 -53.68
C GLY A 743 -47.09 7.06 -53.76
N ARG A 744 -47.38 8.37 -53.82
CA ARG A 744 -46.36 9.43 -53.91
C ARG A 744 -45.50 9.53 -52.66
N GLU A 745 -46.06 9.38 -51.47
CA GLU A 745 -45.28 9.39 -50.22
C GLU A 745 -44.26 8.24 -50.17
N ARG A 746 -44.67 7.02 -50.51
CA ARG A 746 -43.80 5.84 -50.54
C ARG A 746 -42.68 5.95 -51.59
N GLU A 747 -42.96 6.57 -52.73
CA GLU A 747 -41.92 6.82 -53.74
C GLU A 747 -40.92 7.90 -53.28
N LYS A 748 -41.37 8.86 -52.48
CA LYS A 748 -40.53 9.90 -51.88
C LYS A 748 -39.58 9.33 -50.83
N GLU A 749 -40.12 8.55 -49.87
CA GLU A 749 -39.34 7.81 -48.86
C GLU A 749 -38.25 6.95 -49.50
N LYS A 750 -38.57 6.25 -50.59
CA LYS A 750 -37.63 5.35 -51.26
C LYS A 750 -36.45 6.10 -51.88
N ARG A 751 -36.71 7.26 -52.52
CA ARG A 751 -35.68 8.14 -53.09
C ARG A 751 -34.82 8.82 -52.03
N GLU A 752 -35.35 9.07 -50.84
CA GLU A 752 -34.58 9.59 -49.71
C GLU A 752 -33.61 8.53 -49.15
N ARG A 753 -34.08 7.29 -48.93
CA ARG A 753 -33.23 6.16 -48.50
C ARG A 753 -32.18 5.75 -49.54
N GLU A 754 -32.45 5.92 -50.83
CA GLU A 754 -31.45 5.70 -51.89
C GLU A 754 -30.34 6.78 -51.86
N ARG A 755 -30.69 8.06 -51.67
CA ARG A 755 -29.72 9.16 -51.48
C ARG A 755 -28.90 9.03 -50.20
N GLU A 756 -29.49 8.50 -49.14
CA GLU A 756 -28.80 8.29 -47.86
C GLU A 756 -27.69 7.24 -48.02
N LYS A 757 -27.96 6.16 -48.75
CA LYS A 757 -26.95 5.14 -49.12
C LYS A 757 -25.88 5.64 -50.09
N GLU A 758 -26.22 6.50 -51.04
CA GLU A 758 -25.21 7.19 -51.86
C GLU A 758 -24.28 8.05 -50.98
N ARG A 759 -24.80 8.63 -49.89
CA ARG A 759 -24.03 9.45 -48.96
C ARG A 759 -23.10 8.63 -48.07
N GLU A 760 -23.55 7.49 -47.57
CA GLU A 760 -22.73 6.55 -46.79
C GLU A 760 -21.56 6.00 -47.63
N ASN A 761 -21.87 5.50 -48.84
CA ASN A 761 -20.86 5.00 -49.77
C ASN A 761 -19.83 6.08 -50.19
N PHE A 762 -20.25 7.35 -50.29
CA PHE A 762 -19.34 8.46 -50.59
C PHE A 762 -18.37 8.72 -49.41
N LEU A 763 -18.89 8.76 -48.18
CA LEU A 763 -18.10 8.97 -46.96
C LEU A 763 -17.03 7.87 -46.75
N GLU A 764 -17.38 6.61 -46.99
CA GLU A 764 -16.45 5.48 -46.86
C GLU A 764 -15.29 5.54 -47.89
N SER A 765 -15.51 6.15 -49.06
CA SER A 765 -14.47 6.37 -50.07
C SER A 765 -13.46 7.46 -49.71
N THR A 766 -13.88 8.48 -48.95
CA THR A 766 -13.04 9.65 -48.58
C THR A 766 -12.24 9.48 -47.29
N GLY A 767 -12.41 8.38 -46.55
CA GLY A 767 -11.75 8.15 -45.26
C GLY A 767 -10.29 7.68 -45.30
N LYS A 768 -9.60 7.74 -46.45
CA LYS A 768 -8.26 7.15 -46.65
C LYS A 768 -7.28 8.01 -47.47
N GLU A 769 -7.08 9.29 -47.11
CA GLU A 769 -5.81 10.00 -47.41
C GLU A 769 -5.70 11.36 -46.67
N LEU A 770 -4.92 11.40 -45.57
CA LEU A 770 -4.15 12.52 -44.97
C LEU A 770 -3.70 12.07 -43.56
N CYS A 771 -2.43 11.71 -43.34
CA CYS A 771 -1.34 12.62 -42.92
C CYS A 771 -1.67 13.33 -41.59
N HIS A 772 -1.09 13.01 -40.42
CA HIS A 772 0.31 12.65 -40.06
C HIS A 772 1.28 13.85 -40.16
N CYS A 773 2.02 14.11 -39.07
CA CYS A 773 2.87 15.29 -38.79
C CYS A 773 2.07 16.60 -38.54
N THR A 774 2.52 17.58 -37.73
CA THR A 774 3.86 17.86 -37.15
C THR A 774 3.85 18.09 -35.62
N HIS A 775 5.03 18.05 -34.99
CA HIS A 775 5.25 18.19 -33.55
C HIS A 775 6.25 19.33 -33.24
N THR A 776 5.87 20.33 -32.43
CA THR A 776 6.80 21.31 -31.83
C THR A 776 6.21 22.00 -30.57
N GLN A 777 7.10 22.45 -29.67
CA GLN A 777 6.78 23.02 -28.36
C GLN A 777 6.62 24.56 -28.40
N ILE A 778 6.04 25.15 -27.34
CA ILE A 778 6.72 26.13 -26.44
C ILE A 778 5.85 26.45 -25.21
N HIS A 779 6.47 26.66 -24.04
CA HIS A 779 5.81 27.11 -22.80
C HIS A 779 5.49 28.61 -22.83
N THR A 780 4.40 29.01 -22.15
CA THR A 780 4.44 30.07 -21.12
C THR A 780 3.25 29.98 -20.15
N HIS A 781 3.45 30.48 -18.93
CA HIS A 781 2.41 30.62 -17.90
C HIS A 781 1.31 31.61 -18.29
N THR A 782 0.07 31.31 -17.87
CA THR A 782 -0.76 32.28 -17.12
C THR A 782 -1.65 31.56 -16.12
N HIS A 783 -1.55 31.94 -14.83
CA HIS A 783 -2.63 31.70 -13.88
C HIS A 783 -3.79 32.63 -14.24
N ILE A 784 -4.88 32.09 -14.78
CA ILE A 784 -6.18 32.79 -14.81
C ILE A 784 -7.05 32.16 -13.72
N LYS A 785 -7.56 33.01 -12.82
CA LYS A 785 -8.26 32.57 -11.61
C LYS A 785 -9.66 32.08 -11.96
N THR A 786 -10.12 31.02 -11.30
CA THR A 786 -11.53 30.60 -11.23
C THR A 786 -12.36 31.53 -10.32
N LEU A 787 -12.21 32.85 -10.51
CA LEU A 787 -12.74 33.91 -9.66
C LEU A 787 -13.09 35.14 -10.52
N ASP A 788 -13.99 34.93 -11.48
CA ASP A 788 -14.65 36.00 -12.25
C ASP A 788 -15.91 35.52 -13.01
N LEU A 789 -16.09 34.21 -13.23
CA LEU A 789 -17.21 33.70 -14.04
C LEU A 789 -18.61 34.04 -13.48
N GLU A 790 -18.84 33.96 -12.17
CA GLU A 790 -20.10 34.46 -11.59
C GLU A 790 -20.26 35.97 -11.77
N HIS A 791 -19.18 36.74 -11.65
CA HIS A 791 -19.18 38.19 -11.82
C HIS A 791 -19.43 38.61 -13.28
N ILE A 792 -18.98 37.80 -14.24
CA ILE A 792 -19.29 37.91 -15.67
C ILE A 792 -20.74 37.50 -15.94
N PHE A 793 -21.24 36.41 -15.35
CA PHE A 793 -22.63 35.97 -15.53
C PHE A 793 -23.62 37.00 -14.94
N PHE A 794 -23.33 37.54 -13.76
CA PHE A 794 -24.11 38.60 -13.13
C PHE A 794 -24.03 39.91 -13.96
N ARG A 795 -22.87 40.23 -14.56
CA ARG A 795 -22.74 41.35 -15.53
C ARG A 795 -23.49 41.12 -16.84
N ILE A 796 -23.54 39.90 -17.37
CA ILE A 796 -24.30 39.58 -18.58
C ILE A 796 -25.80 39.71 -18.28
N ASN A 797 -26.27 39.14 -17.17
CA ASN A 797 -27.67 39.24 -16.76
C ASN A 797 -28.08 40.69 -16.45
N LEU A 798 -27.22 41.49 -15.79
CA LEU A 798 -27.43 42.93 -15.64
C LEU A 798 -27.40 43.68 -16.97
N ASN A 799 -26.52 43.32 -17.91
CA ASN A 799 -26.47 43.94 -19.23
C ASN A 799 -27.70 43.60 -20.06
N GLU A 800 -28.24 42.38 -19.97
CA GLU A 800 -29.52 42.04 -20.60
C GLU A 800 -30.68 42.78 -19.93
N GLN A 801 -30.72 42.89 -18.60
CA GLN A 801 -31.73 43.73 -17.94
C GLN A 801 -31.56 45.23 -18.27
N PHE A 802 -30.34 45.73 -18.45
CA PHE A 802 -30.09 47.09 -18.93
C PHE A 802 -30.51 47.27 -20.40
N LEU A 803 -30.23 46.30 -21.27
CA LEU A 803 -30.64 46.31 -22.67
C LEU A 803 -32.16 46.22 -22.79
N LEU A 804 -32.81 45.41 -21.96
CA LEU A 804 -34.27 45.33 -21.84
C LEU A 804 -34.86 46.64 -21.32
N LEU A 805 -34.32 47.23 -20.26
CA LEU A 805 -34.74 48.56 -19.78
C LEU A 805 -34.49 49.66 -20.83
N PHE A 806 -33.43 49.55 -21.63
CA PHE A 806 -33.09 50.48 -22.69
C PHE A 806 -34.03 50.32 -23.89
N LEU A 807 -34.37 49.08 -24.29
CA LEU A 807 -35.35 48.77 -25.33
C LEU A 807 -36.78 49.11 -24.90
N PHE A 808 -37.13 48.93 -23.62
CA PHE A 808 -38.43 49.33 -23.05
C PHE A 808 -38.52 50.85 -22.91
N ARG A 809 -37.42 51.55 -22.61
CA ARG A 809 -37.34 53.01 -22.74
C ARG A 809 -37.37 53.46 -24.20
N LEU A 810 -36.77 52.73 -25.14
CA LEU A 810 -36.86 53.05 -26.57
C LEU A 810 -38.29 52.89 -27.08
N SER A 811 -39.00 51.81 -26.73
CA SER A 811 -40.39 51.62 -27.13
C SER A 811 -41.31 52.68 -26.52
N ILE A 812 -41.16 53.01 -25.24
CA ILE A 812 -41.85 54.15 -24.61
C ILE A 812 -41.49 55.48 -25.30
N SER A 813 -40.23 55.71 -25.66
CA SER A 813 -39.81 56.96 -26.33
C SER A 813 -40.34 57.05 -27.76
N ILE A 814 -40.33 55.95 -28.52
CA ILE A 814 -40.90 55.85 -29.87
C ILE A 814 -42.42 56.07 -29.80
N VAL A 815 -43.11 55.47 -28.82
CA VAL A 815 -44.54 55.69 -28.60
C VAL A 815 -44.83 57.14 -28.20
N ASN A 816 -44.04 57.76 -27.33
CA ASN A 816 -44.18 59.20 -26.99
C ASN A 816 -43.91 60.11 -28.19
N ILE A 817 -42.94 59.79 -29.05
CA ILE A 817 -42.68 60.53 -30.30
C ILE A 817 -43.86 60.35 -31.28
N THR A 818 -44.49 59.18 -31.29
CA THR A 818 -45.71 58.87 -32.08
C THR A 818 -47.00 59.37 -31.39
N LEU A 819 -46.89 60.04 -30.24
CA LEU A 819 -47.96 60.74 -29.50
C LEU A 819 -47.79 62.26 -29.54
N LEU A 820 -46.68 62.74 -30.11
CA LEU A 820 -46.33 64.15 -30.34
C LEU A 820 -46.32 64.52 -31.84
N LEU A 821 -46.67 63.56 -32.71
CA LEU A 821 -46.86 63.66 -34.16
C LEU A 821 -48.30 63.29 -34.51
#